data_AF-A0A8T0SUF7-F1
#
_entry.id   AF-A0A8T0SUF7-F1
#
_cell.length_a   1.000
_cell.length_b   1.000
_cell.length_c   1.000
_cell.angle_alpha   90.00
_cell.angle_beta   90.00
_cell.angle_gamma   90.00
#
_symmetry.space_group_name_H-M   'P 1'
#
loop_
_entity.id
_entity.type
_entity.pdbx_description
1 polymer ?
#
loop_
_entity_poly.entity_id
_entity_poly.type
_entity_poly.pdbx_seq_one_letter_code
_entity_poly.pdbx_strand_id
1 'polypeptide(L)'
;MMSRSYTNLLDLAEGNFAALGLAGGGARRRQGSFGLKRMSRVMTVPGTLSELDGEDESEPAATNSVASDAPSSLAADRMIVVSNQLPVVARRRPDGRGWSFSWDEDSLLLQLRDGIPDEMEVLFVGSLRADVPVAEQDEVSQALLDRFRCVPVFLPDHLNDRFYHGFCKRQLWPLFHYMLPFSSSASATTASSSPGNGRFDRSAWEAYVLANKFFFEKVVEVINPEDDYVWVHDYHLMVLPTFLRRRFNRLRIGFFLHSPFPSSEIYRTLPVREEILKALLNCDLIGFHTFDYARHFLSCCSRMLGIEYQSKRGYIGLDYFGRTVGIKIMPVGIHMGQLQSGLRLPDREWRLSELQQQFEGKTVLLGVDDMDIFKGINLKLLAFENMLRTHPKWQGRAVLVQIANPARGKGKDLETIQAEIEESCRRINGDFGQSGYSPVVFIDRDVSSVEKIAYYTIAECVVVTAVRDGMNLTPYEYIVCRQGAPGSESTSEVSGPKKSMLVVSEFIGCSPSLSGAIRVNPWNIEATAEGMNEAISMPEQEKQLRHEKHYRYVSSHDVAYWSRSFTQDLERACKDHFRRTCWGIGLGFGFRVVALDPHFTKLNIDSIVNAYEISESRAILLDYDGTLVPQTSINKPPSPEVVSTINTLCSDRRNIVFLVSGRDKDTLGEWFASCPKLGIAAEHGYFLRYVR
;
A
#
# COMPACT_ATOMS: atom_id res chain seq x y z
N MET A 1 22.58 21.10 17.94
CA MET A 1 21.48 21.86 17.31
C MET A 1 20.64 20.90 16.49
N MET A 2 19.53 20.40 17.04
CA MET A 2 18.51 19.76 16.20
C MET A 2 17.83 20.87 15.39
N SER A 3 17.78 20.73 14.07
CA SER A 3 17.04 21.65 13.21
C SER A 3 15.58 21.70 13.68
N ARG A 4 14.98 22.91 13.77
CA ARG A 4 13.55 23.10 14.06
C ARG A 4 12.62 22.22 13.19
N SER A 5 13.11 21.76 12.03
CA SER A 5 12.39 20.86 11.12
C SER A 5 12.28 19.40 11.61
N TYR A 6 13.20 18.91 12.44
CA TYR A 6 13.11 17.57 13.03
C TYR A 6 12.12 17.54 14.20
N THR A 7 12.04 18.65 14.95
CA THR A 7 11.08 18.83 16.04
C THR A 7 9.64 18.72 15.54
N ASN A 8 9.31 19.33 14.38
CA ASN A 8 7.97 19.21 13.79
C ASN A 8 7.61 17.77 13.40
N LEU A 9 8.56 16.93 12.98
CA LEU A 9 8.26 15.52 12.69
C LEU A 9 8.03 14.71 13.97
N LEU A 10 8.85 14.99 15.00
CA LEU A 10 8.67 14.41 16.32
C LEU A 10 7.30 14.81 16.85
N ASP A 11 6.89 16.07 16.79
CA ASP A 11 5.57 16.54 17.24
C ASP A 11 4.41 15.95 16.44
N LEU A 12 4.51 15.94 15.08
CA LEU A 12 3.51 15.34 14.19
C LEU A 12 3.36 13.84 14.44
N ALA A 13 4.48 13.16 14.71
CA ALA A 13 4.47 11.74 14.98
C ALA A 13 4.08 11.47 16.45
N GLU A 14 4.52 12.25 17.43
CA GLU A 14 4.23 12.14 18.87
C GLU A 14 2.77 12.43 19.21
N GLY A 15 2.09 13.19 18.36
CA GLY A 15 0.67 13.50 18.51
C GLY A 15 0.40 14.86 19.16
N ASN A 16 1.41 15.74 19.25
CA ASN A 16 1.35 16.98 20.02
C ASN A 16 1.30 18.20 19.07
N PHE A 17 0.10 18.68 18.72
CA PHE A 17 -0.09 19.64 17.60
C PHE A 17 -0.39 21.08 18.02
N ALA A 18 -0.29 21.43 19.31
CA ALA A 18 -0.57 22.80 19.76
C ALA A 18 0.35 23.87 19.13
N ALA A 19 1.46 23.47 18.50
CA ALA A 19 2.46 24.37 17.92
C ALA A 19 2.25 24.73 16.43
N LEU A 20 1.31 24.11 15.72
CA LEU A 20 1.06 24.38 14.29
C LEU A 20 -0.16 25.30 14.09
N GLY A 21 -0.09 26.51 14.66
CA GLY A 21 -0.92 27.62 14.21
C GLY A 21 -0.41 28.12 12.86
N LEU A 22 -1.24 28.01 11.82
CA LEU A 22 -0.98 28.53 10.48
C LEU A 22 -0.53 30.00 10.56
N ALA A 23 0.74 30.26 10.26
CA ALA A 23 1.25 31.60 10.06
C ALA A 23 0.70 32.14 8.72
N GLY A 24 -0.34 32.97 8.78
CA GLY A 24 -0.83 33.74 7.64
C GLY A 24 -2.24 34.29 7.83
N GLY A 25 -2.34 35.59 8.13
CA GLY A 25 -3.59 36.35 8.02
C GLY A 25 -4.10 36.91 9.35
N GLY A 26 -3.77 38.17 9.63
CA GLY A 26 -4.28 38.90 10.79
C GLY A 26 -5.78 39.16 10.68
N ALA A 27 -6.55 38.61 11.62
CA ALA A 27 -7.86 39.13 12.00
C ALA A 27 -8.09 38.87 13.50
N ARG A 28 -8.14 39.96 14.27
CA ARG A 28 -8.64 39.94 15.65
C ARG A 28 -10.09 39.43 15.65
N ARG A 29 -10.41 38.33 16.37
CA ARG A 29 -11.70 38.20 17.07
C ARG A 29 -11.76 37.04 18.08
N ARG A 30 -12.06 37.46 19.32
CA ARG A 30 -12.97 36.89 20.35
C ARG A 30 -12.88 35.39 20.68
N GLN A 31 -12.50 35.14 21.94
CA GLN A 31 -12.80 33.93 22.71
C GLN A 31 -14.26 33.51 22.52
N GLY A 32 -14.45 32.32 21.95
CA GLY A 32 -15.69 31.59 21.89
C GLY A 32 -15.38 30.12 22.13
N SER A 33 -15.73 29.64 23.31
CA SER A 33 -15.67 28.23 23.72
C SER A 33 -16.53 27.38 22.77
N PHE A 34 -15.90 26.51 21.98
CA PHE A 34 -16.61 25.43 21.28
C PHE A 34 -16.83 24.29 22.27
N GLY A 35 -18.03 24.28 22.87
CA GLY A 35 -18.51 23.19 23.69
C GLY A 35 -18.75 21.95 22.84
N LEU A 36 -17.93 20.92 23.04
CA LEU A 36 -18.23 19.53 22.69
C LEU A 36 -19.47 19.10 23.48
N LYS A 37 -20.61 18.97 22.78
CA LYS A 37 -21.78 18.27 23.33
C LYS A 37 -21.44 16.78 23.44
N ARG A 38 -21.10 16.42 24.67
CA ARG A 38 -20.97 15.08 25.23
C ARG A 38 -22.20 14.22 24.87
N MET A 39 -22.02 13.15 24.11
CA MET A 39 -22.95 12.02 24.12
C MET A 39 -22.30 10.80 24.79
N SER A 40 -23.10 10.24 25.70
CA SER A 40 -23.02 9.01 26.49
C SER A 40 -21.72 8.19 26.59
N ARG A 41 -21.31 7.98 27.84
CA ARG A 41 -20.18 7.19 28.35
C ARG A 41 -20.26 5.70 27.98
N VAL A 42 -19.16 5.11 27.53
CA VAL A 42 -18.85 3.69 27.74
C VAL A 42 -17.90 3.60 28.93
N MET A 43 -18.34 2.90 29.98
CA MET A 43 -17.58 2.63 31.19
C MET A 43 -16.41 1.70 30.86
N THR A 44 -15.19 2.20 30.95
CA THR A 44 -14.00 1.36 31.12
C THR A 44 -13.78 1.21 32.62
N VAL A 45 -14.02 0.01 33.15
CA VAL A 45 -13.60 -0.34 34.51
C VAL A 45 -12.19 -0.91 34.42
N PRO A 46 -11.19 -0.34 35.13
CA PRO A 46 -9.88 -0.97 35.26
C PRO A 46 -9.98 -2.11 36.27
N GLY A 47 -9.73 -3.34 35.83
CA GLY A 47 -9.57 -4.48 36.72
C GLY A 47 -8.19 -4.44 37.37
N THR A 48 -8.13 -3.99 38.62
CA THR A 48 -6.99 -4.15 39.52
C THR A 48 -6.87 -5.62 39.89
N LEU A 49 -5.74 -6.27 39.57
CA LEU A 49 -5.40 -7.58 40.11
C LEU A 49 -4.93 -7.39 41.56
N SER A 50 -5.71 -7.87 42.52
CA SER A 50 -5.26 -8.10 43.89
C SER A 50 -4.98 -9.60 44.08
N GLU A 51 -3.73 -9.93 44.37
CA GLU A 51 -3.30 -11.21 44.92
C GLU A 51 -4.00 -11.47 46.27
N LEU A 52 -4.52 -12.68 46.47
CA LEU A 52 -4.65 -13.30 47.79
C LEU A 52 -4.48 -14.81 47.65
N ASP A 53 -3.52 -15.34 48.43
CA ASP A 53 -3.22 -16.74 48.68
C ASP A 53 -4.40 -17.48 49.38
N GLY A 54 -4.44 -18.81 49.22
CA GLY A 54 -5.19 -19.69 50.13
C GLY A 54 -5.62 -21.03 49.51
N GLU A 55 -4.98 -22.10 49.97
CA GLU A 55 -5.22 -23.53 49.72
C GLU A 55 -6.65 -23.99 50.10
N ASP A 56 -7.27 -24.87 49.31
CA ASP A 56 -7.68 -26.25 49.69
C ASP A 56 -8.73 -26.88 48.75
N GLU A 57 -8.71 -28.21 48.73
CA GLU A 57 -9.39 -29.16 47.83
C GLU A 57 -10.94 -29.27 47.98
N SER A 58 -11.56 -29.83 46.93
CA SER A 58 -12.77 -30.69 46.87
C SER A 58 -14.02 -30.19 46.12
N GLU A 59 -14.63 -31.15 45.43
CA GLU A 59 -15.58 -31.08 44.31
C GLU A 59 -17.09 -30.99 44.74
N PRO A 60 -18.10 -30.95 43.83
CA PRO A 60 -18.99 -29.81 43.68
C PRO A 60 -20.43 -30.02 44.21
N ALA A 61 -21.13 -28.92 44.55
CA ALA A 61 -22.57 -28.93 44.78
C ALA A 61 -23.26 -27.76 44.06
N ALA A 62 -24.29 -28.12 43.29
CA ALA A 62 -25.13 -27.25 42.50
C ALA A 62 -25.85 -26.18 43.32
N THR A 63 -25.79 -24.92 42.85
CA THR A 63 -26.80 -23.91 43.19
C THR A 63 -27.15 -23.10 41.95
N ASN A 64 -28.44 -23.15 41.59
CA ASN A 64 -29.05 -22.41 40.49
C ASN A 64 -29.01 -20.91 40.80
N SER A 65 -28.39 -20.12 39.91
CA SER A 65 -28.53 -18.67 39.87
C SER A 65 -29.10 -18.27 38.51
N VAL A 66 -30.09 -17.40 38.58
CA VAL A 66 -31.09 -17.07 37.56
C VAL A 66 -30.41 -16.43 36.35
N ALA A 67 -30.47 -17.13 35.20
CA ALA A 67 -30.01 -16.60 33.93
C ALA A 67 -30.89 -15.41 33.51
N SER A 68 -30.28 -14.26 33.28
CA SER A 68 -30.89 -13.22 32.46
C SER A 68 -30.73 -13.64 31.00
N ASP A 69 -31.85 -13.89 30.32
CA ASP A 69 -31.94 -14.08 28.87
C ASP A 69 -31.66 -12.75 28.13
N ALA A 70 -30.39 -12.35 28.14
CA ALA A 70 -29.85 -11.50 27.08
C ALA A 70 -29.11 -12.44 26.13
N PRO A 71 -29.50 -12.57 24.84
CA PRO A 71 -28.70 -13.34 23.90
C PRO A 71 -27.34 -12.63 23.84
N SER A 72 -26.30 -13.29 24.37
CA SER A 72 -24.92 -12.91 24.10
C SER A 72 -24.77 -12.96 22.59
N SER A 73 -24.70 -11.79 21.94
CA SER A 73 -24.24 -11.73 20.56
C SER A 73 -22.87 -12.38 20.56
N LEU A 74 -22.74 -13.55 19.96
CA LEU A 74 -21.45 -14.12 19.61
C LEU A 74 -20.70 -13.01 18.88
N ALA A 75 -19.64 -12.47 19.48
CA ALA A 75 -18.88 -11.39 18.87
C ALA A 75 -18.27 -11.94 17.59
N ALA A 76 -18.88 -11.60 16.45
CA ALA A 76 -18.32 -11.93 15.15
C ALA A 76 -17.08 -11.06 14.95
N ASP A 77 -15.97 -11.68 14.56
CA ASP A 77 -14.79 -10.93 14.13
C ASP A 77 -15.20 -9.95 13.02
N ARG A 78 -14.62 -8.75 13.00
CA ARG A 78 -14.88 -7.75 11.95
C ARG A 78 -13.61 -7.41 11.19
N MET A 79 -13.77 -7.05 9.93
CA MET A 79 -12.70 -6.55 9.07
C MET A 79 -12.92 -5.07 8.76
N ILE A 80 -11.95 -4.24 9.12
CA ILE A 80 -11.90 -2.83 8.75
C ILE A 80 -10.92 -2.68 7.60
N VAL A 81 -11.46 -2.47 6.40
CA VAL A 81 -10.69 -2.23 5.17
C VAL A 81 -10.40 -0.74 5.06
N VAL A 82 -9.12 -0.35 5.07
CA VAL A 82 -8.69 1.05 5.02
C VAL A 82 -7.93 1.32 3.74
N SER A 83 -8.37 2.31 2.96
CA SER A 83 -7.77 2.65 1.67
C SER A 83 -7.91 4.13 1.36
N ASN A 84 -7.17 4.64 0.38
CA ASN A 84 -7.25 6.06 0.00
C ASN A 84 -8.67 6.50 -0.42
N GLN A 85 -9.45 5.62 -1.05
CA GLN A 85 -10.76 5.95 -1.62
C GLN A 85 -11.78 4.89 -1.24
N LEU A 86 -12.94 5.31 -0.73
CA LEU A 86 -14.05 4.40 -0.47
C LEU A 86 -14.54 3.75 -1.78
N PRO A 87 -15.07 2.51 -1.70
CA PRO A 87 -15.69 1.82 -2.82
C PRO A 87 -17.10 2.35 -3.15
N VAL A 88 -17.32 3.67 -3.05
CA VAL A 88 -18.62 4.31 -3.31
C VAL A 88 -18.50 5.47 -4.27
N VAL A 89 -19.50 5.62 -5.12
CA VAL A 89 -19.67 6.79 -5.99
C VAL A 89 -20.60 7.78 -5.29
N ALA A 90 -20.06 8.93 -4.92
CA ALA A 90 -20.81 10.04 -4.36
C ALA A 90 -21.07 11.11 -5.44
N ARG A 91 -22.33 11.48 -5.66
CA ARG A 91 -22.71 12.56 -6.59
C ARG A 91 -23.65 13.54 -5.90
N ARG A 92 -23.46 14.83 -6.18
CA ARG A 92 -24.44 15.86 -5.81
C ARG A 92 -25.72 15.61 -6.60
N ARG A 93 -26.88 15.66 -5.94
CA ARG A 93 -28.16 15.50 -6.65
C ARG A 93 -28.39 16.69 -7.59
N PRO A 94 -29.03 16.47 -8.76
CA PRO A 94 -29.31 17.54 -9.72
C PRO A 94 -30.17 18.68 -9.17
N ASP A 95 -31.00 18.40 -8.16
CA ASP A 95 -31.85 19.38 -7.48
C ASP A 95 -31.09 20.25 -6.44
N GLY A 96 -29.78 20.02 -6.27
CA GLY A 96 -28.91 20.68 -5.30
C GLY A 96 -29.15 20.26 -3.84
N ARG A 97 -30.16 19.41 -3.58
CA ARG A 97 -30.61 19.02 -2.23
C ARG A 97 -30.03 17.66 -1.83
N GLY A 98 -28.77 17.70 -1.41
CA GLY A 98 -28.05 16.56 -0.82
C GLY A 98 -27.35 15.67 -1.85
N TRP A 99 -27.09 14.42 -1.43
CA TRP A 99 -26.20 13.49 -2.11
C TRP A 99 -26.90 12.20 -2.56
N SER A 100 -26.47 11.65 -3.69
CA SER A 100 -26.73 10.27 -4.09
C SER A 100 -25.46 9.45 -3.94
N PHE A 101 -25.64 8.23 -3.43
CA PHE A 101 -24.57 7.27 -3.20
C PHE A 101 -24.96 5.94 -3.84
N SER A 102 -24.01 5.32 -4.51
CA SER A 102 -24.07 3.94 -5.00
C SER A 102 -22.72 3.27 -4.76
N TRP A 103 -22.72 1.95 -4.74
CA TRP A 103 -21.46 1.19 -4.79
C TRP A 103 -20.70 1.50 -6.09
N ASP A 104 -19.37 1.53 -5.99
CA ASP A 104 -18.47 1.46 -7.14
C ASP A 104 -18.20 -0.03 -7.42
N GLU A 105 -19.03 -0.64 -8.27
CA GLU A 105 -18.99 -2.08 -8.58
C GLU A 105 -17.63 -2.50 -9.19
N ASP A 106 -16.93 -1.58 -9.84
CA ASP A 106 -15.60 -1.81 -10.43
C ASP A 106 -14.46 -1.66 -9.39
N SER A 107 -14.79 -1.31 -8.14
CA SER A 107 -13.80 -1.19 -7.08
C SER A 107 -13.34 -2.56 -6.59
N LEU A 108 -12.04 -2.83 -6.75
CA LEU A 108 -11.38 -4.01 -6.17
C LEU A 108 -11.66 -4.15 -4.66
N LEU A 109 -11.79 -3.03 -3.95
CA LEU A 109 -12.05 -3.02 -2.51
C LEU A 109 -13.47 -3.45 -2.16
N LEU A 110 -14.45 -3.24 -3.06
CA LEU A 110 -15.76 -3.82 -2.87
C LEU A 110 -15.71 -5.33 -3.13
N GLN A 111 -15.08 -5.70 -4.24
CA GLN A 111 -15.04 -7.07 -4.75
C GLN A 111 -14.29 -8.04 -3.82
N LEU A 112 -13.35 -7.55 -2.99
CA LEU A 112 -12.66 -8.39 -2.01
C LEU A 112 -13.59 -8.94 -0.92
N ARG A 113 -14.76 -8.32 -0.72
CA ARG A 113 -15.77 -8.78 0.25
C ARG A 113 -16.17 -10.23 -0.01
N ASP A 114 -16.22 -10.65 -1.26
CA ASP A 114 -16.59 -12.03 -1.67
C ASP A 114 -15.60 -13.09 -1.18
N GLY A 115 -14.40 -12.66 -0.76
CA GLY A 115 -13.43 -13.53 -0.11
C GLY A 115 -13.38 -13.40 1.42
N ILE A 116 -14.27 -12.63 2.03
CA ILE A 116 -14.41 -12.54 3.48
C ILE A 116 -15.61 -13.40 3.89
N PRO A 117 -15.56 -14.16 5.00
CA PRO A 117 -16.70 -14.95 5.45
C PRO A 117 -17.96 -14.10 5.66
N ASP A 118 -19.14 -14.62 5.30
CA ASP A 118 -20.41 -13.87 5.35
C ASP A 118 -20.78 -13.41 6.77
N GLU A 119 -20.33 -14.16 7.78
CA GLU A 119 -20.50 -13.85 9.20
C GLU A 119 -19.61 -12.71 9.70
N MET A 120 -18.52 -12.37 8.99
CA MET A 120 -17.60 -11.31 9.36
C MET A 120 -18.10 -9.97 8.83
N GLU A 121 -18.39 -9.02 9.73
CA GLU A 121 -18.80 -7.66 9.33
C GLU A 121 -17.61 -6.95 8.67
N VAL A 122 -17.85 -6.33 7.51
CA VAL A 122 -16.84 -5.54 6.79
C VAL A 122 -17.21 -4.07 6.81
N LEU A 123 -16.29 -3.24 7.30
CA LEU A 123 -16.38 -1.78 7.26
C LEU A 123 -15.29 -1.21 6.36
N PHE A 124 -15.60 -0.14 5.65
CA PHE A 124 -14.65 0.55 4.78
C PHE A 124 -14.33 1.93 5.34
N VAL A 125 -13.05 2.28 5.41
CA VAL A 125 -12.58 3.63 5.79
C VAL A 125 -11.79 4.21 4.62
N GLY A 126 -12.18 5.40 4.15
CA GLY A 126 -11.61 5.98 2.93
C GLY A 126 -12.05 7.41 2.64
N SER A 127 -11.37 8.13 1.75
CA SER A 127 -11.88 9.41 1.24
C SER A 127 -12.91 9.21 0.13
N LEU A 128 -13.71 10.24 -0.15
CA LEU A 128 -14.64 10.26 -1.28
C LEU A 128 -14.01 10.92 -2.50
N ARG A 129 -14.40 10.49 -3.71
CA ARG A 129 -14.10 11.18 -4.97
C ARG A 129 -15.03 12.37 -5.22
N ALA A 130 -15.37 13.11 -4.17
CA ALA A 130 -16.26 14.25 -4.21
C ALA A 130 -15.88 15.26 -3.11
N ASP A 131 -15.97 16.55 -3.43
CA ASP A 131 -15.80 17.61 -2.45
C ASP A 131 -17.10 17.81 -1.67
N VAL A 132 -17.06 17.49 -0.37
CA VAL A 132 -18.21 17.56 0.54
C VAL A 132 -18.04 18.75 1.47
N PRO A 133 -18.91 19.78 1.38
CA PRO A 133 -18.84 20.94 2.27
C PRO A 133 -18.90 20.54 3.73
N VAL A 134 -18.11 21.20 4.59
CA VAL A 134 -18.02 20.91 6.03
C VAL A 134 -19.39 20.82 6.71
N ALA A 135 -20.33 21.69 6.34
CA ALA A 135 -21.68 21.73 6.89
C ALA A 135 -22.52 20.46 6.60
N GLU A 136 -22.14 19.68 5.59
CA GLU A 136 -22.85 18.48 5.13
C GLU A 136 -22.11 17.18 5.53
N GLN A 137 -20.89 17.27 6.09
CA GLN A 137 -20.04 16.11 6.35
C GLN A 137 -20.64 15.12 7.36
N ASP A 138 -21.34 15.62 8.39
CA ASP A 138 -21.99 14.75 9.39
C ASP A 138 -23.14 13.95 8.76
N GLU A 139 -23.99 14.61 7.97
CA GLU A 139 -25.10 13.95 7.25
C GLU A 139 -24.59 12.90 6.27
N VAL A 140 -23.54 13.25 5.50
CA VAL A 140 -22.90 12.33 4.55
C VAL A 140 -22.26 11.14 5.28
N SER A 141 -21.59 11.38 6.41
CA SER A 141 -20.97 10.32 7.22
C SER A 141 -22.00 9.33 7.74
N GLN A 142 -23.11 9.83 8.29
CA GLN A 142 -24.18 9.00 8.80
C GLN A 142 -24.83 8.18 7.68
N ALA A 143 -25.12 8.81 6.54
CA ALA A 143 -25.72 8.13 5.38
C ALA A 143 -24.81 7.02 4.82
N LEU A 144 -23.49 7.24 4.79
CA LEU A 144 -22.53 6.25 4.32
C LEU A 144 -22.33 5.10 5.32
N LEU A 145 -22.31 5.39 6.62
CA LEU A 145 -22.18 4.35 7.65
C LEU A 145 -23.41 3.44 7.67
N ASP A 146 -24.61 4.01 7.68
CA ASP A 146 -25.86 3.24 7.82
C ASP A 146 -26.16 2.39 6.59
N ARG A 147 -25.90 2.91 5.38
CA ARG A 147 -26.30 2.27 4.13
C ARG A 147 -25.19 1.46 3.47
N PHE A 148 -23.94 1.84 3.71
CA PHE A 148 -22.77 1.28 3.01
C PHE A 148 -21.68 0.79 3.97
N ARG A 149 -21.84 0.88 5.29
CA ARG A 149 -20.77 0.55 6.27
C ARG A 149 -19.45 1.27 5.94
N CYS A 150 -19.56 2.48 5.40
CA CYS A 150 -18.45 3.29 4.95
C CYS A 150 -18.25 4.48 5.89
N VAL A 151 -17.00 4.70 6.32
CA VAL A 151 -16.60 5.83 7.16
C VAL A 151 -15.75 6.77 6.30
N PRO A 152 -16.28 7.95 5.92
CA PRO A 152 -15.56 8.88 5.08
C PRO A 152 -14.45 9.61 5.85
N VAL A 153 -13.29 9.75 5.20
CA VAL A 153 -12.17 10.58 5.64
C VAL A 153 -12.16 11.86 4.80
N PHE A 154 -12.63 12.96 5.40
CA PHE A 154 -12.58 14.27 4.76
C PHE A 154 -11.23 14.93 5.01
N LEU A 155 -10.46 15.10 3.93
CA LEU A 155 -9.19 15.83 3.95
C LEU A 155 -9.43 17.25 3.43
N PRO A 156 -8.92 18.30 4.09
CA PRO A 156 -8.90 19.64 3.52
C PRO A 156 -8.22 19.65 2.15
N ASP A 157 -8.73 20.41 1.17
CA ASP A 157 -8.22 20.39 -0.21
C ASP A 157 -6.71 20.61 -0.32
N HIS A 158 -6.18 21.59 0.40
CA HIS A 158 -4.75 21.91 0.41
C HIS A 158 -3.88 20.79 1.02
N LEU A 159 -4.45 20.00 1.93
CA LEU A 159 -3.81 18.82 2.50
C LEU A 159 -3.87 17.67 1.50
N ASN A 160 -5.05 17.42 0.91
CA ASN A 160 -5.25 16.38 -0.08
C ASN A 160 -4.36 16.58 -1.31
N ASP A 161 -4.26 17.81 -1.83
CA ASP A 161 -3.38 18.13 -2.97
C ASP A 161 -1.91 17.80 -2.65
N ARG A 162 -1.40 18.25 -1.50
CA ARG A 162 0.00 17.99 -1.11
C ARG A 162 0.26 16.52 -0.76
N PHE A 163 -0.68 15.84 -0.13
CA PHE A 163 -0.61 14.42 0.16
C PHE A 163 -0.64 13.58 -1.13
N TYR A 164 -1.72 13.71 -1.90
CA TYR A 164 -2.01 12.85 -3.03
C TYR A 164 -1.22 13.26 -4.28
N HIS A 165 -1.31 14.52 -4.71
CA HIS A 165 -0.56 14.99 -5.88
C HIS A 165 0.92 15.25 -5.54
N GLY A 166 1.20 15.82 -4.36
CA GLY A 166 2.56 16.21 -3.95
C GLY A 166 3.47 15.04 -3.52
N PHE A 167 3.01 14.13 -2.65
CA PHE A 167 3.85 13.03 -2.17
C PHE A 167 3.55 11.71 -2.90
N CYS A 168 2.28 11.29 -2.93
CA CYS A 168 1.88 10.02 -3.52
C CYS A 168 2.19 9.96 -5.03
N LYS A 169 1.72 10.93 -5.83
CA LYS A 169 1.88 10.89 -7.29
C LYS A 169 3.17 11.50 -7.83
N ARG A 170 3.82 12.42 -7.12
CA ARG A 170 5.11 13.01 -7.56
C ARG A 170 6.34 12.35 -6.95
N GLN A 171 6.25 11.67 -5.81
CA GLN A 171 7.41 11.03 -5.16
C GLN A 171 7.28 9.51 -5.14
N LEU A 172 6.25 8.95 -4.50
CA LEU A 172 6.12 7.49 -4.35
C LEU A 172 5.85 6.78 -5.67
N TRP A 173 4.88 7.26 -6.45
CA TRP A 173 4.47 6.62 -7.70
C TRP A 173 5.63 6.51 -8.71
N PRO A 174 6.37 7.57 -9.05
CA PRO A 174 7.52 7.45 -9.96
C PRO A 174 8.62 6.55 -9.39
N LEU A 175 8.94 6.69 -8.11
CA LEU A 175 9.97 5.89 -7.44
C LEU A 175 9.67 4.40 -7.50
N PHE A 176 8.42 4.01 -7.20
CA PHE A 176 7.98 2.61 -7.20
C PHE A 176 7.94 2.03 -8.62
N HIS A 177 7.81 2.90 -9.63
CA HIS A 177 7.87 2.56 -11.05
C HIS A 177 9.25 2.82 -11.67
N TYR A 178 10.31 2.84 -10.85
CA TYR A 178 11.71 2.93 -11.28
C TYR A 178 12.10 4.22 -12.02
N MET A 179 11.30 5.28 -11.88
CA MET A 179 11.66 6.61 -12.34
C MET A 179 12.32 7.39 -11.22
N LEU A 180 13.61 7.67 -11.38
CA LEU A 180 14.36 8.49 -10.46
C LEU A 180 14.02 9.98 -10.66
N PRO A 181 14.12 10.80 -9.61
CA PRO A 181 13.85 12.24 -9.66
C PRO A 181 14.77 13.05 -10.58
N PHE A 182 15.81 12.44 -11.15
CA PHE A 182 16.76 13.09 -12.07
C PHE A 182 16.28 13.14 -13.53
N SER A 183 15.06 12.69 -13.84
CA SER A 183 14.48 12.86 -15.18
C SER A 183 14.09 14.32 -15.44
N SER A 184 15.10 15.19 -15.52
CA SER A 184 14.99 16.55 -16.01
C SER A 184 14.84 16.53 -17.52
N SER A 185 13.59 16.54 -17.99
CA SER A 185 13.27 17.02 -19.33
C SER A 185 12.09 17.97 -19.27
N ALA A 186 12.32 19.16 -18.70
CA ALA A 186 11.61 20.37 -19.09
C ALA A 186 12.52 21.57 -18.80
N SER A 187 13.13 22.05 -19.87
CA SER A 187 13.85 23.32 -20.05
C SER A 187 13.86 24.32 -18.88
N ALA A 188 15.08 24.73 -18.52
CA ALA A 188 15.39 25.87 -17.67
C ALA A 188 15.05 27.26 -18.29
N THR A 189 14.08 27.36 -19.21
CA THR A 189 13.81 28.62 -19.94
C THR A 189 12.46 29.29 -19.68
N THR A 190 11.62 28.79 -18.77
CA THR A 190 10.46 29.57 -18.31
C THR A 190 10.45 29.69 -16.79
N ALA A 191 10.83 30.88 -16.34
CA ALA A 191 10.64 31.36 -14.98
C ALA A 191 9.13 31.49 -14.68
N SER A 192 8.51 30.37 -14.38
CA SER A 192 7.13 30.28 -13.88
C SER A 192 7.17 29.44 -12.61
N SER A 193 6.62 30.02 -11.53
CA SER A 193 6.79 29.74 -10.11
C SER A 193 6.20 28.41 -9.61
N SER A 194 6.55 27.27 -10.22
CA SER A 194 6.31 25.94 -9.63
C SER A 194 7.62 25.34 -9.08
N PRO A 195 7.79 25.26 -7.75
CA PRO A 195 8.99 24.66 -7.16
C PRO A 195 8.85 23.12 -7.25
N GLY A 196 9.70 22.47 -8.05
CA GLY A 196 9.62 21.00 -8.16
C GLY A 196 10.61 20.35 -9.12
N ASN A 197 11.90 20.69 -9.03
CA ASN A 197 12.98 20.06 -9.84
C ASN A 197 13.31 18.61 -9.40
N GLY A 198 12.33 17.74 -9.20
CA GLY A 198 12.55 16.37 -8.71
C GLY A 198 13.15 16.27 -7.29
N ARG A 199 13.36 17.39 -6.60
CA ARG A 199 13.88 17.39 -5.24
C ARG A 199 12.83 16.89 -4.26
N PHE A 200 13.26 16.17 -3.24
CA PHE A 200 12.40 15.73 -2.15
C PHE A 200 11.75 16.94 -1.45
N ASP A 201 10.42 16.97 -1.45
CA ASP A 201 9.64 17.99 -0.75
C ASP A 201 9.25 17.48 0.64
N ARG A 202 9.88 18.08 1.66
CA ARG A 202 9.64 17.75 3.06
C ARG A 202 8.22 18.10 3.52
N SER A 203 7.62 19.15 2.96
CA SER A 203 6.26 19.57 3.31
C SER A 203 5.20 18.61 2.76
N ALA A 204 5.47 18.00 1.59
CA ALA A 204 4.65 16.94 1.04
C ALA A 204 4.71 15.66 1.91
N TRP A 205 5.88 15.32 2.46
CA TRP A 205 5.99 14.25 3.46
C TRP A 205 5.19 14.54 4.73
N GLU A 206 5.21 15.78 5.23
CA GLU A 206 4.42 16.17 6.41
C GLU A 206 2.92 16.08 6.12
N ALA A 207 2.49 16.52 4.93
CA ALA A 207 1.12 16.34 4.46
C ALA A 207 0.74 14.87 4.37
N TYR A 208 1.64 13.99 3.93
CA TYR A 208 1.42 12.54 3.87
C TYR A 208 1.22 11.92 5.26
N VAL A 209 2.08 12.27 6.22
CA VAL A 209 1.96 11.82 7.61
C VAL A 209 0.67 12.36 8.24
N LEU A 210 0.33 13.63 8.02
CA LEU A 210 -0.88 14.25 8.55
C LEU A 210 -2.15 13.65 7.93
N ALA A 211 -2.19 13.41 6.62
CA ALA A 211 -3.31 12.73 5.98
C ALA A 211 -3.52 11.33 6.60
N ASN A 212 -2.47 10.52 6.73
CA ASN A 212 -2.54 9.21 7.39
C ASN A 212 -3.05 9.28 8.84
N LYS A 213 -2.81 10.40 9.54
CA LYS A 213 -3.40 10.63 10.86
C LYS A 213 -4.91 10.85 10.81
N PHE A 214 -5.44 11.57 9.82
CA PHE A 214 -6.89 11.68 9.61
C PHE A 214 -7.54 10.30 9.38
N PHE A 215 -6.87 9.43 8.60
CA PHE A 215 -7.31 8.03 8.44
C PHE A 215 -7.29 7.29 9.78
N PHE A 216 -6.22 7.41 10.56
CA PHE A 216 -6.13 6.83 11.90
C PHE A 216 -7.27 7.28 12.82
N GLU A 217 -7.58 8.58 12.86
CA GLU A 217 -8.66 9.12 13.68
C GLU A 217 -10.01 8.49 13.30
N LYS A 218 -10.29 8.34 12.01
CA LYS A 218 -11.52 7.67 11.53
C LYS A 218 -11.57 6.17 11.79
N VAL A 219 -10.44 5.47 11.75
CA VAL A 219 -10.39 4.06 12.17
C VAL A 219 -10.69 3.92 13.66
N VAL A 220 -10.11 4.79 14.50
CA VAL A 220 -10.30 4.77 15.97
C VAL A 220 -11.77 5.02 16.36
N GLU A 221 -12.53 5.78 15.58
CA GLU A 221 -13.95 6.02 15.83
C GLU A 221 -14.82 4.75 15.79
N VAL A 222 -14.41 3.71 15.05
CA VAL A 222 -15.25 2.53 14.80
C VAL A 222 -14.65 1.19 15.25
N ILE A 223 -13.36 1.16 15.58
CA ILE A 223 -12.63 -0.07 15.88
C ILE A 223 -12.88 -0.61 17.29
N ASN A 224 -13.04 -1.93 17.38
CA ASN A 224 -12.89 -2.71 18.59
C ASN A 224 -11.51 -3.40 18.56
N PRO A 225 -10.50 -2.89 19.29
CA PRO A 225 -9.11 -3.28 19.11
C PRO A 225 -8.76 -4.70 19.59
N GLU A 226 -9.63 -5.35 20.38
CA GLU A 226 -9.41 -6.72 20.87
C GLU A 226 -9.81 -7.77 19.83
N ASP A 227 -10.83 -7.47 19.01
CA ASP A 227 -11.47 -8.43 18.12
C ASP A 227 -11.27 -8.11 16.63
N ASP A 228 -11.19 -6.83 16.26
CA ASP A 228 -11.18 -6.43 14.86
C ASP A 228 -9.82 -6.67 14.18
N TYR A 229 -9.91 -6.99 12.89
CA TYR A 229 -8.81 -6.94 11.93
C TYR A 229 -8.83 -5.61 11.19
N VAL A 230 -7.65 -5.02 10.96
CA VAL A 230 -7.49 -3.86 10.08
C VAL A 230 -6.67 -4.28 8.87
N TRP A 231 -7.23 -4.12 7.67
CA TRP A 231 -6.54 -4.38 6.42
C TRP A 231 -6.31 -3.07 5.65
N VAL A 232 -5.06 -2.62 5.66
CA VAL A 232 -4.63 -1.36 5.04
C VAL A 232 -4.19 -1.62 3.59
N HIS A 233 -4.64 -0.78 2.66
CA HIS A 233 -4.32 -0.92 1.24
C HIS A 233 -3.48 0.24 0.68
N ASP A 234 -2.41 -0.19 0.01
CA ASP A 234 -1.62 0.56 -0.96
C ASP A 234 -0.70 1.67 -0.43
N TYR A 235 0.13 2.21 -1.34
CA TYR A 235 1.22 3.15 -1.03
C TYR A 235 0.76 4.48 -0.41
N HIS A 236 -0.53 4.82 -0.48
CA HIS A 236 -1.09 6.01 0.13
C HIS A 236 -1.07 5.97 1.67
N LEU A 237 -1.11 4.77 2.25
CA LEU A 237 -1.34 4.57 3.69
C LEU A 237 -0.23 3.77 4.39
N MET A 238 1.01 3.81 3.89
CA MET A 238 2.11 2.99 4.39
C MET A 238 2.54 3.35 5.82
N VAL A 239 2.18 4.54 6.31
CA VAL A 239 2.52 5.00 7.66
C VAL A 239 1.39 4.84 8.68
N LEU A 240 0.18 4.54 8.21
CA LEU A 240 -0.99 4.26 9.05
C LEU A 240 -0.75 3.16 10.11
N PRO A 241 -0.06 2.04 9.81
CA PRO A 241 0.15 0.98 10.79
C PRO A 241 0.89 1.46 12.05
N THR A 242 1.83 2.41 11.95
CA THR A 242 2.50 2.99 13.12
C THR A 242 1.51 3.69 14.05
N PHE A 243 0.59 4.49 13.49
CA PHE A 243 -0.39 5.22 14.31
C PHE A 243 -1.33 4.26 15.04
N LEU A 244 -1.82 3.24 14.33
CA LEU A 244 -2.69 2.20 14.90
C LEU A 244 -1.98 1.42 16.01
N ARG A 245 -0.76 0.92 15.74
CA ARG A 245 -0.01 0.09 16.68
C ARG A 245 0.42 0.86 17.92
N ARG A 246 0.66 2.16 17.81
CA ARG A 246 0.94 3.05 18.95
C ARG A 246 -0.23 3.20 19.90
N ARG A 247 -1.44 3.22 19.37
CA ARG A 247 -2.65 3.30 20.19
C ARG A 247 -3.05 1.93 20.74
N PHE A 248 -2.84 0.88 19.95
CA PHE A 248 -3.26 -0.49 20.21
C PHE A 248 -2.14 -1.48 19.86
N ASN A 249 -1.29 -1.81 20.84
CA ASN A 249 -0.08 -2.62 20.62
C ASN A 249 -0.35 -4.04 20.06
N ARG A 250 -1.57 -4.56 20.25
CA ARG A 250 -1.98 -5.93 19.92
C ARG A 250 -2.99 -6.01 18.78
N LEU A 251 -3.34 -4.86 18.18
CA LEU A 251 -4.27 -4.83 17.07
C LEU A 251 -3.76 -5.70 15.91
N ARG A 252 -4.67 -6.43 15.27
CA ARG A 252 -4.41 -7.33 14.15
C ARG A 252 -4.37 -6.51 12.86
N ILE A 253 -3.21 -6.35 12.24
CA ILE A 253 -3.01 -5.42 11.11
C ILE A 253 -2.40 -6.15 9.90
N GLY A 254 -3.14 -6.20 8.80
CA GLY A 254 -2.65 -6.55 7.48
C GLY A 254 -2.35 -5.32 6.62
N PHE A 255 -1.37 -5.40 5.74
CA PHE A 255 -1.11 -4.41 4.69
C PHE A 255 -0.95 -5.10 3.35
N PHE A 256 -1.49 -4.53 2.26
CA PHE A 256 -1.25 -5.04 0.91
C PHE A 256 -0.82 -3.90 -0.03
N LEU A 257 0.32 -4.06 -0.71
CA LEU A 257 0.82 -3.11 -1.71
C LEU A 257 0.37 -3.51 -3.12
N HIS A 258 -0.40 -2.64 -3.78
CA HIS A 258 -0.88 -2.89 -5.15
C HIS A 258 0.08 -2.38 -6.24
N SER A 259 0.97 -1.45 -5.88
CA SER A 259 2.07 -1.01 -6.74
C SER A 259 3.27 -1.97 -6.68
N PRO A 260 4.22 -1.89 -7.63
CA PRO A 260 5.52 -2.56 -7.47
C PRO A 260 6.24 -2.06 -6.21
N PHE A 261 7.14 -2.88 -5.66
CA PHE A 261 8.12 -2.41 -4.68
C PHE A 261 9.51 -2.35 -5.33
N PRO A 262 10.19 -1.20 -5.34
CA PRO A 262 11.42 -1.04 -6.09
C PRO A 262 12.62 -1.69 -5.38
N SER A 263 13.64 -2.05 -6.16
CA SER A 263 14.90 -2.56 -5.62
C SER A 263 15.54 -1.59 -4.62
N SER A 264 16.40 -2.10 -3.73
CA SER A 264 17.01 -1.27 -2.69
C SER A 264 17.84 -0.10 -3.22
N GLU A 265 18.43 -0.23 -4.41
CA GLU A 265 19.20 0.84 -5.05
C GLU A 265 18.33 2.03 -5.47
N ILE A 266 17.10 1.74 -5.89
CA ILE A 266 16.12 2.77 -6.20
C ILE A 266 15.47 3.26 -4.92
N TYR A 267 14.99 2.35 -4.06
CA TYR A 267 14.30 2.72 -2.81
C TYR A 267 15.15 3.61 -1.89
N ARG A 268 16.47 3.40 -1.86
CA ARG A 268 17.38 4.18 -0.99
C ARG A 268 17.48 5.66 -1.37
N THR A 269 17.02 6.06 -2.56
CA THR A 269 16.98 7.47 -2.95
C THR A 269 15.87 8.23 -2.24
N LEU A 270 14.89 7.55 -1.64
CA LEU A 270 13.85 8.18 -0.82
C LEU A 270 14.44 8.62 0.53
N PRO A 271 14.38 9.92 0.88
CA PRO A 271 14.93 10.40 2.15
C PRO A 271 14.25 9.82 3.39
N VAL A 272 12.95 9.51 3.31
CA VAL A 272 12.11 8.97 4.41
C VAL A 272 11.90 7.45 4.34
N ARG A 273 12.82 6.76 3.67
CA ARG A 273 12.78 5.31 3.44
C ARG A 273 12.69 4.48 4.72
N GLU A 274 13.42 4.85 5.77
CA GLU A 274 13.45 4.07 7.00
C GLU A 274 12.14 4.21 7.77
N GLU A 275 11.56 5.41 7.80
CA GLU A 275 10.28 5.70 8.44
C GLU A 275 9.16 4.87 7.83
N ILE A 276 9.12 4.77 6.50
CA ILE A 276 8.13 3.96 5.78
C ILE A 276 8.34 2.46 6.04
N LEU A 277 9.58 1.95 5.97
CA LEU A 277 9.85 0.53 6.28
C LEU A 277 9.47 0.18 7.72
N LYS A 278 9.89 0.99 8.70
CA LYS A 278 9.56 0.79 10.11
C LYS A 278 8.05 0.85 10.34
N ALA A 279 7.35 1.71 9.59
CA ALA A 279 5.90 1.76 9.69
C ALA A 279 5.22 0.50 9.17
N LEU A 280 5.61 0.01 8.00
CA LEU A 280 5.10 -1.27 7.49
C LEU A 280 5.40 -2.44 8.43
N LEU A 281 6.56 -2.46 9.08
CA LEU A 281 6.93 -3.48 10.06
C LEU A 281 6.09 -3.44 11.35
N ASN A 282 5.17 -2.49 11.50
CA ASN A 282 4.15 -2.55 12.56
C ASN A 282 2.97 -3.47 12.20
N CYS A 283 2.83 -3.91 10.94
CA CYS A 283 1.87 -4.91 10.49
C CYS A 283 2.24 -6.34 10.94
N ASP A 284 1.25 -7.22 10.96
CA ASP A 284 1.42 -8.67 11.21
C ASP A 284 1.59 -9.45 9.90
N LEU A 285 0.93 -9.00 8.83
CA LEU A 285 1.07 -9.55 7.48
C LEU A 285 1.23 -8.43 6.45
N ILE A 286 2.22 -8.55 5.57
CA ILE A 286 2.46 -7.63 4.45
C ILE A 286 2.35 -8.41 3.13
N GLY A 287 1.46 -7.98 2.24
CA GLY A 287 1.19 -8.61 0.94
C GLY A 287 1.77 -7.86 -0.25
N PHE A 288 2.25 -8.62 -1.23
CA PHE A 288 2.71 -8.14 -2.54
C PHE A 288 2.18 -9.02 -3.67
N HIS A 289 2.07 -8.47 -4.88
CA HIS A 289 1.61 -9.25 -6.05
C HIS A 289 2.59 -10.33 -6.51
N THR A 290 3.90 -10.05 -6.51
CA THR A 290 4.92 -10.94 -7.06
C THR A 290 6.03 -11.20 -6.06
N PHE A 291 6.75 -12.30 -6.25
CA PHE A 291 7.92 -12.63 -5.44
C PHE A 291 9.02 -11.56 -5.57
N ASP A 292 9.18 -10.96 -6.75
CA ASP A 292 10.18 -9.91 -6.95
C ASP A 292 9.92 -8.67 -6.08
N TYR A 293 8.66 -8.23 -5.98
CA TYR A 293 8.31 -7.08 -5.14
C TYR A 293 8.56 -7.39 -3.66
N ALA A 294 8.13 -8.57 -3.19
CA ALA A 294 8.41 -9.02 -1.83
C ALA A 294 9.92 -9.12 -1.55
N ARG A 295 10.68 -9.74 -2.46
CA ARG A 295 12.14 -9.86 -2.36
C ARG A 295 12.83 -8.50 -2.29
N HIS A 296 12.36 -7.51 -3.04
CA HIS A 296 12.88 -6.15 -2.95
C HIS A 296 12.60 -5.49 -1.61
N PHE A 297 11.38 -5.65 -1.06
CA PHE A 297 11.06 -5.20 0.30
C PHE A 297 11.97 -5.83 1.35
N LEU A 298 12.13 -7.16 1.31
CA LEU A 298 13.02 -7.90 2.21
C LEU A 298 14.47 -7.41 2.12
N SER A 299 14.97 -7.18 0.89
CA SER A 299 16.30 -6.63 0.68
C SER A 299 16.46 -5.22 1.25
N CYS A 300 15.42 -4.38 1.19
CA CYS A 300 15.44 -3.08 1.83
C CYS A 300 15.46 -3.19 3.36
N CYS A 301 14.68 -4.11 3.96
CA CYS A 301 14.73 -4.37 5.39
C CYS A 301 16.12 -4.84 5.86
N SER A 302 16.74 -5.79 5.16
CA SER A 302 18.09 -6.27 5.49
C SER A 302 19.12 -5.14 5.34
N ARG A 303 19.16 -4.46 4.19
CA ARG A 303 20.21 -3.46 3.90
C ARG A 303 20.09 -2.16 4.69
N MET A 304 18.87 -1.72 5.00
CA MET A 304 18.63 -0.43 5.67
C MET A 304 18.43 -0.56 7.17
N LEU A 305 17.88 -1.69 7.63
CA LEU A 305 17.52 -1.90 9.03
C LEU A 305 18.30 -3.05 9.69
N GLY A 306 19.09 -3.82 8.94
CA GLY A 306 19.80 -5.00 9.45
C GLY A 306 18.88 -6.16 9.81
N ILE A 307 17.66 -6.19 9.25
CA ILE A 307 16.65 -7.20 9.59
C ILE A 307 16.66 -8.28 8.51
N GLU A 308 17.13 -9.47 8.89
CA GLU A 308 17.10 -10.65 8.04
C GLU A 308 15.73 -11.33 8.06
N TYR A 309 15.34 -11.92 6.93
CA TYR A 309 14.13 -12.72 6.84
C TYR A 309 14.45 -14.21 7.01
N GLN A 310 13.47 -14.95 7.48
CA GLN A 310 13.54 -16.40 7.58
C GLN A 310 12.46 -17.01 6.69
N SER A 311 12.80 -18.11 6.02
CA SER A 311 11.83 -18.98 5.37
C SER A 311 11.70 -20.26 6.18
N LYS A 312 10.52 -20.51 6.77
CA LYS A 312 10.24 -21.71 7.56
C LYS A 312 8.95 -22.34 7.04
N ARG A 313 9.03 -23.62 6.63
CA ARG A 313 7.87 -24.41 6.16
C ARG A 313 7.05 -23.71 5.07
N GLY A 314 7.71 -23.00 4.14
CA GLY A 314 7.06 -22.26 3.06
C GLY A 314 6.56 -20.85 3.42
N TYR A 315 6.67 -20.42 4.68
CA TYR A 315 6.34 -19.06 5.11
C TYR A 315 7.58 -18.19 5.15
N ILE A 316 7.46 -16.97 4.64
CA ILE A 316 8.49 -15.93 4.74
C ILE A 316 8.08 -14.97 5.86
N GLY A 317 8.98 -14.69 6.79
CA GLY A 317 8.73 -13.71 7.83
C GLY A 317 10.00 -13.03 8.34
N LEU A 318 9.84 -11.85 8.92
CA LEU A 318 10.91 -11.10 9.58
C LEU A 318 10.70 -11.15 11.08
N ASP A 319 11.76 -11.38 11.86
CA ASP A 319 11.72 -11.14 13.30
C ASP A 319 11.92 -9.64 13.56
N TYR A 320 10.91 -9.01 14.14
CA TYR A 320 10.91 -7.59 14.47
C TYR A 320 10.56 -7.42 15.94
N PHE A 321 11.58 -7.35 16.80
CA PHE A 321 11.45 -7.18 18.24
C PHE A 321 10.59 -8.27 18.90
N GLY A 322 10.85 -9.54 18.54
CA GLY A 322 10.12 -10.68 19.07
C GLY A 322 8.72 -10.84 18.46
N ARG A 323 8.36 -10.07 17.43
CA ARG A 323 7.19 -10.34 16.58
C ARG A 323 7.64 -10.92 15.26
N THR A 324 6.82 -11.83 14.70
CA THR A 324 7.02 -12.27 13.32
C THR A 324 6.12 -11.45 12.40
N VAL A 325 6.73 -10.66 11.50
CA VAL A 325 6.02 -9.97 10.42
C VAL A 325 5.99 -10.91 9.21
N GLY A 326 4.82 -11.45 8.89
CA GLY A 326 4.64 -12.37 7.77
C GLY A 326 4.66 -11.66 6.42
N ILE A 327 5.17 -12.33 5.40
CA ILE A 327 5.15 -11.85 4.01
C ILE A 327 4.29 -12.76 3.14
N LYS A 328 3.25 -12.19 2.55
CA LYS A 328 2.36 -12.86 1.58
C LYS A 328 2.72 -12.42 0.17
N ILE A 329 2.84 -13.38 -0.73
CA ILE A 329 2.97 -13.14 -2.17
C ILE A 329 1.76 -13.72 -2.84
N MET A 330 0.93 -12.86 -3.44
CA MET A 330 -0.25 -13.32 -4.15
C MET A 330 -0.72 -12.27 -5.17
N PRO A 331 -0.77 -12.62 -6.46
CA PRO A 331 -1.38 -11.75 -7.47
C PRO A 331 -2.87 -11.60 -7.19
N VAL A 332 -3.38 -10.38 -7.30
CA VAL A 332 -4.83 -10.14 -7.20
C VAL A 332 -5.53 -10.58 -8.50
N GLY A 333 -6.72 -11.14 -8.36
CA GLY A 333 -7.56 -11.57 -9.47
C GLY A 333 -8.62 -10.54 -9.87
N ILE A 334 -9.54 -10.97 -10.73
CA ILE A 334 -10.73 -10.22 -11.16
C ILE A 334 -11.99 -10.81 -10.53
N HIS A 335 -13.09 -10.07 -10.56
CA HIS A 335 -14.40 -10.59 -10.13
C HIS A 335 -15.11 -11.32 -11.29
N MET A 336 -15.12 -12.65 -11.24
CA MET A 336 -15.72 -13.48 -12.30
C MET A 336 -17.22 -13.22 -12.49
N GLY A 337 -17.99 -13.18 -11.39
CA GLY A 337 -19.45 -12.99 -11.44
C GLY A 337 -19.89 -11.66 -12.08
N GLN A 338 -19.19 -10.56 -11.78
CA GLN A 338 -19.50 -9.23 -12.33
C GLN A 338 -19.28 -9.20 -13.85
N LEU A 339 -18.13 -9.72 -14.33
CA LEU A 339 -17.86 -9.80 -15.77
C LEU A 339 -18.85 -10.71 -16.50
N GLN A 340 -19.18 -11.86 -15.90
CA GLN A 340 -20.19 -12.77 -16.44
C GLN A 340 -21.59 -12.15 -16.48
N SER A 341 -21.91 -11.29 -15.51
CA SER A 341 -23.17 -10.55 -15.49
C SER A 341 -23.19 -9.48 -16.58
N GLY A 342 -22.08 -8.75 -16.76
CA GLY A 342 -21.91 -7.79 -17.85
C GLY A 342 -22.01 -8.42 -19.24
N LEU A 343 -21.52 -9.65 -19.39
CA LEU A 343 -21.65 -10.44 -20.63
C LEU A 343 -23.10 -10.79 -20.99
N ARG A 344 -24.03 -10.80 -20.02
CA ARG A 344 -25.46 -11.12 -20.22
C ARG A 344 -26.34 -9.88 -20.47
N LEU A 345 -25.78 -8.67 -20.42
CA LEU A 345 -26.56 -7.44 -20.57
C LEU A 345 -27.02 -7.25 -22.03
N PRO A 346 -28.31 -6.88 -22.27
CA PRO A 346 -28.80 -6.58 -23.62
C PRO A 346 -28.03 -5.44 -24.31
N ASP A 347 -27.69 -4.39 -23.58
CA ASP A 347 -26.94 -3.24 -24.09
C ASP A 347 -25.58 -3.63 -24.67
N ARG A 348 -24.96 -4.69 -24.12
CA ARG A 348 -23.72 -5.26 -24.66
C ARG A 348 -23.94 -5.85 -26.05
N GLU A 349 -25.06 -6.51 -26.30
CA GLU A 349 -25.36 -7.12 -27.61
C GLU A 349 -25.51 -6.06 -28.70
N TRP A 350 -26.22 -4.97 -28.40
CA TRP A 350 -26.32 -3.81 -29.29
C TRP A 350 -24.93 -3.25 -29.61
N ARG A 351 -24.13 -2.99 -28.58
CA ARG A 351 -22.79 -2.41 -28.76
C ARG A 351 -21.86 -3.36 -29.50
N LEU A 352 -21.95 -4.66 -29.25
CA LEU A 352 -21.18 -5.69 -29.94
C LEU A 352 -21.49 -5.70 -31.44
N SER A 353 -22.77 -5.63 -31.80
CA SER A 353 -23.21 -5.59 -33.20
C SER A 353 -22.69 -4.35 -33.94
N GLU A 354 -22.74 -3.18 -33.30
CA GLU A 354 -22.17 -1.94 -33.87
C GLU A 354 -20.67 -2.07 -34.11
N LEU A 355 -19.92 -2.62 -33.14
CA LEU A 355 -18.47 -2.77 -33.27
C LEU A 355 -18.10 -3.84 -34.32
N GLN A 356 -18.86 -4.93 -34.42
CA GLN A 356 -18.67 -5.94 -35.47
C GLN A 356 -18.89 -5.36 -36.86
N GLN A 357 -19.92 -4.52 -37.04
CA GLN A 357 -20.14 -3.80 -38.29
C GLN A 357 -19.03 -2.78 -38.57
N GLN A 358 -18.61 -2.02 -37.55
CA GLN A 358 -17.57 -1.01 -37.67
C GLN A 358 -16.22 -1.62 -38.10
N PHE A 359 -15.89 -2.80 -37.59
CA PHE A 359 -14.61 -3.48 -37.84
C PHE A 359 -14.74 -4.71 -38.75
N GLU A 360 -15.77 -4.75 -39.59
CA GLU A 360 -16.00 -5.87 -40.52
C GLU A 360 -14.77 -6.11 -41.42
N GLY A 361 -14.33 -7.37 -41.47
CA GLY A 361 -13.14 -7.78 -42.23
C GLY A 361 -11.80 -7.25 -41.68
N LYS A 362 -11.79 -6.67 -40.47
CA LYS A 362 -10.58 -6.18 -39.79
C LYS A 362 -10.21 -7.06 -38.60
N THR A 363 -8.92 -7.09 -38.29
CA THR A 363 -8.37 -7.72 -37.09
C THR A 363 -8.08 -6.64 -36.06
N VAL A 364 -8.80 -6.70 -34.93
CA VAL A 364 -8.69 -5.70 -33.86
C VAL A 364 -7.64 -6.10 -32.84
N LEU A 365 -6.65 -5.24 -32.65
CA LEU A 365 -5.76 -5.23 -31.49
C LEU A 365 -6.28 -4.18 -30.51
N LEU A 366 -6.29 -4.50 -29.23
CA LEU A 366 -6.88 -3.64 -28.19
C LEU A 366 -5.85 -3.27 -27.12
N GLY A 367 -5.75 -1.98 -26.84
CA GLY A 367 -5.10 -1.43 -25.66
C GLY A 367 -6.12 -0.75 -24.75
N VAL A 368 -6.05 -1.02 -23.45
CA VAL A 368 -6.87 -0.34 -22.43
C VAL A 368 -5.93 0.04 -21.30
N ASP A 369 -5.66 1.33 -21.16
CA ASP A 369 -4.66 1.83 -20.20
C ASP A 369 -5.11 3.15 -19.60
N ASP A 370 -4.69 3.44 -18.39
CA ASP A 370 -4.82 4.78 -17.83
C ASP A 370 -3.84 5.73 -18.53
N MET A 371 -4.22 7.00 -18.69
CA MET A 371 -3.31 8.04 -19.15
C MET A 371 -2.23 8.29 -18.08
N ASP A 372 -1.13 7.53 -18.18
CA ASP A 372 -0.01 7.53 -17.25
C ASP A 372 1.29 7.16 -17.97
N ILE A 373 2.38 7.80 -17.56
CA ILE A 373 3.70 7.72 -18.18
C ILE A 373 4.27 6.29 -18.18
N PHE A 374 3.86 5.45 -17.23
CA PHE A 374 4.34 4.08 -17.09
C PHE A 374 3.57 3.05 -17.92
N LYS A 375 2.45 3.43 -18.55
CA LYS A 375 1.63 2.51 -19.35
C LYS A 375 2.16 2.27 -20.75
N GLY A 376 3.16 3.04 -21.20
CA GLY A 376 3.85 2.77 -22.47
C GLY A 376 2.92 2.79 -23.68
N ILE A 377 1.89 3.64 -23.68
CA ILE A 377 0.92 3.75 -24.78
C ILE A 377 1.64 4.16 -26.07
N ASN A 378 2.55 5.14 -26.02
CA ASN A 378 3.31 5.55 -27.20
C ASN A 378 4.21 4.42 -27.74
N LEU A 379 4.85 3.61 -26.86
CA LEU A 379 5.62 2.42 -27.28
C LEU A 379 4.75 1.41 -28.03
N LYS A 380 3.48 1.26 -27.62
CA LYS A 380 2.49 0.43 -28.33
C LYS A 380 2.21 0.95 -29.73
N LEU A 381 1.99 2.26 -29.87
CA LEU A 381 1.72 2.90 -31.15
C LEU A 381 2.91 2.74 -32.10
N LEU A 382 4.12 2.96 -31.61
CA LEU A 382 5.35 2.78 -32.38
C LEU A 382 5.57 1.33 -32.82
N ALA A 383 5.28 0.36 -31.95
CA ALA A 383 5.36 -1.06 -32.30
C ALA A 383 4.30 -1.45 -33.34
N PHE A 384 3.07 -0.95 -33.21
CA PHE A 384 2.02 -1.19 -34.20
C PHE A 384 2.36 -0.56 -35.55
N GLU A 385 2.91 0.65 -35.56
CA GLU A 385 3.41 1.27 -36.78
C GLU A 385 4.53 0.44 -37.44
N ASN A 386 5.51 0.00 -36.65
CA ASN A 386 6.60 -0.83 -37.15
C ASN A 386 6.07 -2.16 -37.72
N MET A 387 5.05 -2.76 -37.09
CA MET A 387 4.36 -3.94 -37.61
C MET A 387 3.73 -3.67 -38.98
N LEU A 388 3.06 -2.54 -39.17
CA LEU A 388 2.45 -2.18 -40.47
C LEU A 388 3.50 -1.94 -41.56
N ARG A 389 4.66 -1.37 -41.21
CA ARG A 389 5.78 -1.17 -42.16
C ARG A 389 6.42 -2.50 -42.58
N THR A 390 6.68 -3.38 -41.61
CA THR A 390 7.40 -4.65 -41.81
C THR A 390 6.51 -5.76 -42.37
N HIS A 391 5.22 -5.73 -42.07
CA HIS A 391 4.23 -6.70 -42.55
C HIS A 391 3.10 -5.99 -43.33
N PRO A 392 3.36 -5.54 -44.58
CA PRO A 392 2.38 -4.79 -45.38
C PRO A 392 1.05 -5.51 -45.60
N LYS A 393 1.03 -6.84 -45.45
CA LYS A 393 -0.20 -7.65 -45.48
C LYS A 393 -1.24 -7.13 -44.48
N TRP A 394 -0.84 -6.54 -43.35
CA TRP A 394 -1.77 -6.03 -42.34
C TRP A 394 -2.28 -4.61 -42.61
N GLN A 395 -1.72 -3.88 -43.57
CA GLN A 395 -2.23 -2.56 -43.96
C GLN A 395 -3.65 -2.71 -44.54
N GLY A 396 -4.58 -1.88 -44.08
CA GLY A 396 -5.99 -1.98 -44.42
C GLY A 396 -6.72 -3.15 -43.74
N ARG A 397 -6.05 -3.99 -42.94
CA ARG A 397 -6.64 -5.17 -42.28
C ARG A 397 -6.51 -5.17 -40.76
N ALA A 398 -5.42 -4.69 -40.19
CA ALA A 398 -5.25 -4.60 -38.74
C ALA A 398 -5.67 -3.22 -38.22
N VAL A 399 -6.37 -3.16 -37.10
CA VAL A 399 -6.73 -1.90 -36.42
C VAL A 399 -6.30 -2.00 -34.96
N LEU A 400 -5.59 -0.98 -34.47
CA LEU A 400 -5.32 -0.79 -33.05
C LEU A 400 -6.37 0.15 -32.44
N VAL A 401 -7.23 -0.39 -31.59
CA VAL A 401 -8.11 0.40 -30.74
C VAL A 401 -7.39 0.66 -29.42
N GLN A 402 -7.11 1.92 -29.09
CA GLN A 402 -6.51 2.30 -27.82
C GLN A 402 -7.51 3.12 -27.01
N ILE A 403 -7.98 2.56 -25.91
CA ILE A 403 -8.80 3.23 -24.90
C ILE A 403 -7.85 3.81 -23.85
N ALA A 404 -7.91 5.12 -23.64
CA ALA A 404 -7.20 5.83 -22.60
C ALA A 404 -8.18 6.24 -21.49
N ASN A 405 -8.09 5.60 -20.31
CA ASN A 405 -8.86 6.06 -19.15
C ASN A 405 -8.25 7.38 -18.62
N PRO A 406 -9.05 8.24 -17.97
CA PRO A 406 -8.55 9.52 -17.44
C PRO A 406 -7.34 9.37 -16.51
N ALA A 407 -6.44 10.35 -16.57
CA ALA A 407 -5.26 10.39 -15.70
C ALA A 407 -5.65 10.47 -14.22
N ARG A 408 -5.00 9.67 -13.37
CA ARG A 408 -5.21 9.69 -11.90
C ARG A 408 -4.40 10.75 -11.16
N GLY A 409 -3.68 11.60 -11.89
CA GLY A 409 -2.76 12.62 -11.38
C GLY A 409 -2.61 13.79 -12.36
N LYS A 410 -1.76 14.76 -12.02
CA LYS A 410 -1.52 15.97 -12.83
C LYS A 410 -0.03 16.26 -12.92
N GLY A 411 0.45 16.74 -14.06
CA GLY A 411 1.85 17.13 -14.26
C GLY A 411 2.21 17.35 -15.73
N LYS A 412 3.30 18.10 -15.97
CA LYS A 412 3.81 18.41 -17.33
C LYS A 412 4.18 17.16 -18.13
N ASP A 413 4.68 16.13 -17.47
CA ASP A 413 5.05 14.87 -18.12
C ASP A 413 3.83 14.18 -18.73
N LEU A 414 2.65 14.29 -18.11
CA LEU A 414 1.40 13.74 -18.64
C LEU A 414 0.93 14.52 -19.87
N GLU A 415 0.98 15.86 -19.83
CA GLU A 415 0.64 16.71 -20.98
C GLU A 415 1.56 16.42 -22.18
N THR A 416 2.85 16.21 -21.91
CA THR A 416 3.85 15.88 -22.95
C THR A 416 3.54 14.52 -23.58
N ILE A 417 3.28 13.49 -22.77
CA ILE A 417 2.97 12.15 -23.28
C ILE A 417 1.63 12.12 -24.02
N GLN A 418 0.63 12.86 -23.57
CA GLN A 418 -0.62 12.99 -24.30
C GLN A 418 -0.39 13.59 -25.70
N ALA A 419 0.40 14.65 -25.80
CA ALA A 419 0.75 15.25 -27.09
C ALA A 419 1.53 14.28 -28.00
N GLU A 420 2.49 13.52 -27.45
CA GLU A 420 3.23 12.49 -28.19
C GLU A 420 2.32 11.38 -28.72
N ILE A 421 1.37 10.91 -27.91
CA ILE A 421 0.38 9.90 -28.30
C ILE A 421 -0.49 10.43 -29.45
N GLU A 422 -1.01 11.65 -29.33
CA GLU A 422 -1.84 12.28 -30.37
C GLU A 422 -1.07 12.50 -31.68
N GLU A 423 0.20 12.89 -31.60
CA GLU A 423 1.08 13.00 -32.76
C GLU A 423 1.30 11.65 -33.44
N SER A 424 1.64 10.61 -32.67
CA SER A 424 1.79 9.24 -33.19
C SER A 424 0.50 8.74 -33.85
N CYS A 425 -0.65 8.94 -33.21
CA CYS A 425 -1.95 8.58 -33.79
C CYS A 425 -2.21 9.29 -35.13
N ARG A 426 -1.98 10.62 -35.20
CA ARG A 426 -2.16 11.39 -36.44
C ARG A 426 -1.22 10.91 -37.54
N ARG A 427 0.05 10.68 -37.21
CA ARG A 427 1.08 10.24 -38.16
C ARG A 427 0.78 8.86 -38.72
N ILE A 428 0.45 7.88 -37.86
CA ILE A 428 0.12 6.51 -38.30
C ILE A 428 -1.14 6.52 -39.18
N ASN A 429 -2.18 7.25 -38.78
CA ASN A 429 -3.40 7.35 -39.57
C ASN A 429 -3.20 8.11 -40.89
N GLY A 430 -2.28 9.09 -40.94
CA GLY A 430 -1.90 9.78 -42.17
C GLY A 430 -1.11 8.90 -43.14
N ASP A 431 -0.15 8.11 -42.63
CA ASP A 431 0.73 7.27 -43.43
C ASP A 431 0.04 6.00 -43.97
N PHE A 432 -0.84 5.38 -43.17
CA PHE A 432 -1.44 4.08 -43.49
C PHE A 432 -2.97 4.10 -43.61
N GLY A 433 -3.63 5.23 -43.35
CA GLY A 433 -5.08 5.36 -43.45
C GLY A 433 -5.59 5.46 -44.88
N GLN A 434 -6.87 5.10 -45.06
CA GLN A 434 -7.60 5.26 -46.32
C GLN A 434 -9.07 5.55 -46.02
N SER A 435 -9.87 5.91 -47.03
CA SER A 435 -11.30 6.19 -46.82
C SER A 435 -12.00 5.01 -46.12
N GLY A 436 -12.64 5.28 -44.99
CA GLY A 436 -13.32 4.25 -44.18
C GLY A 436 -12.40 3.33 -43.36
N TYR A 437 -11.10 3.59 -43.30
CA TYR A 437 -10.15 2.81 -42.49
C TYR A 437 -9.12 3.71 -41.80
N SER A 438 -9.15 3.69 -40.48
CA SER A 438 -8.13 4.29 -39.61
C SER A 438 -7.36 3.16 -38.91
N PRO A 439 -6.05 3.01 -39.17
CA PRO A 439 -5.24 2.01 -38.50
C PRO A 439 -5.26 2.12 -36.97
N VAL A 440 -5.38 3.35 -36.43
CA VAL A 440 -5.47 3.61 -35.00
C VAL A 440 -6.77 4.33 -34.67
N VAL A 441 -7.55 3.74 -33.75
CA VAL A 441 -8.75 4.34 -33.15
C VAL A 441 -8.42 4.69 -31.70
N PHE A 442 -8.16 5.96 -31.45
CA PHE A 442 -7.84 6.46 -30.11
C PHE A 442 -9.10 6.98 -29.42
N ILE A 443 -9.43 6.42 -28.26
CA ILE A 443 -10.62 6.75 -27.47
C ILE A 443 -10.16 7.39 -26.16
N ASP A 444 -10.24 8.72 -26.11
CA ASP A 444 -9.92 9.53 -24.92
C ASP A 444 -11.20 10.10 -24.31
N ARG A 445 -11.99 9.19 -23.71
CA ARG A 445 -13.21 9.50 -22.97
C ARG A 445 -13.50 8.38 -21.98
N ASP A 446 -14.40 8.64 -21.05
CA ASP A 446 -14.96 7.58 -20.22
C ASP A 446 -15.67 6.52 -21.08
N VAL A 447 -15.26 5.27 -20.89
CA VAL A 447 -15.82 4.09 -21.55
C VAL A 447 -16.47 3.23 -20.49
N SER A 448 -17.76 2.94 -20.65
CA SER A 448 -18.51 2.11 -19.71
C SER A 448 -18.00 0.67 -19.68
N SER A 449 -18.23 -0.04 -18.58
CA SER A 449 -17.83 -1.45 -18.43
C SER A 449 -18.48 -2.33 -19.50
N VAL A 450 -19.73 -2.03 -19.88
CA VAL A 450 -20.44 -2.68 -21.00
C VAL A 450 -19.72 -2.50 -22.33
N GLU A 451 -19.30 -1.26 -22.63
CA GLU A 451 -18.57 -0.96 -23.86
C GLU A 451 -17.18 -1.61 -23.87
N LYS A 452 -16.46 -1.62 -22.73
CA LYS A 452 -15.18 -2.34 -22.59
C LYS A 452 -15.32 -3.84 -22.85
N ILE A 453 -16.35 -4.47 -22.27
CA ILE A 453 -16.67 -5.88 -22.51
C ILE A 453 -16.91 -6.15 -24.00
N ALA A 454 -17.62 -5.27 -24.70
CA ALA A 454 -17.84 -5.41 -26.14
C ALA A 454 -16.52 -5.33 -26.93
N TYR A 455 -15.64 -4.39 -26.62
CA TYR A 455 -14.29 -4.32 -27.21
C TYR A 455 -13.45 -5.56 -26.92
N TYR A 456 -13.43 -6.03 -25.67
CA TYR A 456 -12.74 -7.27 -25.31
C TYR A 456 -13.27 -8.47 -26.09
N THR A 457 -14.57 -8.51 -26.36
CA THR A 457 -15.20 -9.62 -27.10
C THR A 457 -14.73 -9.66 -28.56
N ILE A 458 -14.63 -8.51 -29.25
CA ILE A 458 -14.22 -8.46 -30.66
C ILE A 458 -12.70 -8.50 -30.87
N ALA A 459 -11.91 -8.09 -29.87
CA ALA A 459 -10.46 -7.96 -30.02
C ALA A 459 -9.78 -9.32 -30.24
N GLU A 460 -9.03 -9.46 -31.33
CA GLU A 460 -8.24 -10.66 -31.60
C GLU A 460 -7.05 -10.77 -30.66
N CYS A 461 -6.48 -9.64 -30.26
CA CYS A 461 -5.35 -9.56 -29.34
C CYS A 461 -5.48 -8.37 -28.40
N VAL A 462 -5.19 -8.56 -27.11
CA VAL A 462 -4.93 -7.45 -26.18
C VAL A 462 -3.43 -7.22 -26.05
N VAL A 463 -3.03 -5.95 -26.13
CA VAL A 463 -1.64 -5.53 -26.08
C VAL A 463 -1.40 -4.63 -24.87
N VAL A 464 -0.55 -5.08 -23.96
CA VAL A 464 -0.16 -4.37 -22.74
C VAL A 464 1.34 -4.10 -22.76
N THR A 465 1.72 -2.84 -22.95
CA THR A 465 3.12 -2.40 -23.11
C THR A 465 3.62 -1.56 -21.94
N ALA A 466 2.96 -1.64 -20.78
CA ALA A 466 3.38 -0.91 -19.60
C ALA A 466 4.84 -1.22 -19.24
N VAL A 467 5.65 -0.17 -19.08
CA VAL A 467 7.08 -0.31 -18.78
C VAL A 467 7.32 -0.72 -17.33
N ARG A 468 6.37 -0.40 -16.45
CA ARG A 468 6.23 -0.93 -15.08
C ARG A 468 4.76 -0.87 -14.69
N ASP A 469 4.26 -1.94 -14.08
CA ASP A 469 2.91 -1.97 -13.52
C ASP A 469 2.83 -2.96 -12.35
N GLY A 470 2.15 -2.58 -11.27
CA GLY A 470 2.01 -3.43 -10.08
C GLY A 470 1.28 -4.72 -10.40
N MET A 471 0.02 -4.60 -10.77
CA MET A 471 -0.79 -5.64 -11.38
C MET A 471 -1.62 -5.03 -12.49
N ASN A 472 -1.73 -5.73 -13.63
CA ASN A 472 -2.57 -5.31 -14.74
C ASN A 472 -3.68 -6.33 -14.96
N LEU A 473 -4.94 -5.93 -14.75
CA LEU A 473 -6.10 -6.81 -14.79
C LEU A 473 -6.78 -6.87 -16.17
N THR A 474 -6.44 -5.97 -17.09
CA THR A 474 -6.98 -5.93 -18.46
C THR A 474 -6.84 -7.27 -19.20
N PRO A 475 -5.69 -7.98 -19.16
CA PRO A 475 -5.59 -9.31 -19.72
C PRO A 475 -6.59 -10.30 -19.13
N TYR A 476 -6.85 -10.24 -17.82
CA TYR A 476 -7.74 -11.18 -17.13
C TYR A 476 -9.19 -10.92 -17.53
N GLU A 477 -9.62 -9.66 -17.53
CA GLU A 477 -10.93 -9.24 -18.03
C GLU A 477 -11.15 -9.72 -19.47
N TYR A 478 -10.18 -9.48 -20.34
CA TYR A 478 -10.21 -9.91 -21.73
C TYR A 478 -10.36 -11.43 -21.87
N ILE A 479 -9.58 -12.23 -21.14
CA ILE A 479 -9.66 -13.69 -21.17
C ILE A 479 -11.09 -14.15 -20.83
N VAL A 480 -11.70 -13.57 -19.80
CA VAL A 480 -13.07 -13.93 -19.38
C VAL A 480 -14.11 -13.49 -20.40
N CYS A 481 -13.98 -12.29 -20.97
CA CYS A 481 -14.87 -11.83 -22.04
C CYS A 481 -14.79 -12.73 -23.28
N ARG A 482 -13.58 -13.20 -23.64
CA ARG A 482 -13.38 -14.12 -24.77
C ARG A 482 -13.88 -15.54 -24.49
N GLN A 483 -13.92 -15.96 -23.22
CA GLN A 483 -14.57 -17.21 -22.84
C GLN A 483 -16.09 -17.14 -23.07
N GLY A 484 -16.73 -16.01 -22.75
CA GLY A 484 -18.19 -15.86 -22.82
C GLY A 484 -18.91 -16.33 -21.55
N ALA A 485 -20.24 -16.21 -21.54
CA ALA A 485 -21.04 -16.50 -20.35
C ALA A 485 -21.43 -17.99 -20.31
N PRO A 486 -21.31 -18.67 -19.14
CA PRO A 486 -21.71 -20.07 -19.02
C PRO A 486 -23.21 -20.27 -19.35
N GLY A 487 -23.50 -21.22 -20.23
CA GLY A 487 -24.89 -21.58 -20.60
C GLY A 487 -25.61 -20.54 -21.45
N SER A 488 -24.90 -19.57 -22.04
CA SER A 488 -25.49 -18.65 -23.01
C SER A 488 -25.58 -19.32 -24.38
N GLU A 489 -26.79 -19.62 -24.82
CA GLU A 489 -27.10 -20.05 -26.20
C GLU A 489 -27.29 -18.83 -27.14
N SER A 490 -26.80 -17.64 -26.77
CA SER A 490 -27.05 -16.45 -27.57
C SER A 490 -26.42 -16.59 -28.96
N THR A 491 -27.22 -16.31 -29.99
CA THR A 491 -26.87 -16.42 -31.43
C THR A 491 -25.66 -15.58 -31.85
N SER A 492 -25.20 -14.68 -31.00
CA SER A 492 -24.09 -13.75 -31.21
C SER A 492 -22.83 -14.07 -30.43
N GLU A 493 -22.84 -15.11 -29.58
CA GLU A 493 -21.57 -15.68 -29.14
C GLU A 493 -20.86 -16.24 -30.38
N VAL A 494 -19.56 -15.97 -30.52
CA VAL A 494 -18.75 -16.54 -31.61
C VAL A 494 -18.87 -18.06 -31.51
N SER A 495 -19.73 -18.64 -32.34
CA SER A 495 -19.96 -20.08 -32.44
C SER A 495 -18.66 -20.70 -32.93
N GLY A 496 -17.88 -21.24 -31.99
CA GLY A 496 -16.54 -21.69 -32.25
C GLY A 496 -15.69 -21.85 -30.99
N PRO A 497 -14.50 -22.44 -31.16
CA PRO A 497 -13.57 -22.64 -30.06
C PRO A 497 -13.05 -21.30 -29.54
N LYS A 498 -12.97 -21.18 -28.21
CA LYS A 498 -12.63 -19.92 -27.53
C LYS A 498 -11.13 -19.62 -27.67
N LYS A 499 -10.79 -18.35 -27.85
CA LYS A 499 -9.41 -17.89 -28.09
C LYS A 499 -9.15 -16.50 -27.52
N SER A 500 -7.96 -16.28 -26.97
CA SER A 500 -7.53 -15.00 -26.41
C SER A 500 -6.03 -14.81 -26.62
N MET A 501 -5.63 -13.90 -27.52
CA MET A 501 -4.22 -13.60 -27.73
C MET A 501 -3.78 -12.41 -26.90
N LEU A 502 -2.58 -12.52 -26.35
CA LEU A 502 -2.03 -11.58 -25.39
C LEU A 502 -0.59 -11.27 -25.76
N VAL A 503 -0.30 -9.98 -25.99
CA VAL A 503 1.06 -9.44 -26.07
C VAL A 503 1.27 -8.60 -24.82
N VAL A 504 2.16 -9.06 -23.94
CA VAL A 504 2.23 -8.56 -22.57
C VAL A 504 3.67 -8.23 -22.20
N SER A 505 3.86 -7.03 -21.66
CA SER A 505 5.14 -6.59 -21.10
C SER A 505 5.67 -7.57 -20.04
N GLU A 506 6.96 -7.86 -20.07
CA GLU A 506 7.63 -8.64 -19.02
C GLU A 506 7.71 -7.90 -17.66
N PHE A 507 7.38 -6.60 -17.64
CA PHE A 507 7.53 -5.73 -16.49
C PHE A 507 6.25 -5.49 -15.68
N ILE A 508 5.21 -6.31 -15.88
CA ILE A 508 3.92 -6.18 -15.17
C ILE A 508 3.60 -7.42 -14.33
N GLY A 509 2.88 -7.23 -13.22
CA GLY A 509 2.64 -8.29 -12.23
C GLY A 509 1.86 -9.51 -12.71
N CYS A 510 1.03 -9.41 -13.76
CA CYS A 510 0.30 -10.55 -14.30
C CYS A 510 1.11 -11.40 -15.28
N SER A 511 2.25 -10.90 -15.77
CA SER A 511 3.07 -11.58 -16.79
C SER A 511 3.57 -12.98 -16.35
N PRO A 512 4.06 -13.18 -15.11
CA PRO A 512 4.45 -14.50 -14.62
C PRO A 512 3.29 -15.50 -14.60
N SER A 513 2.07 -15.03 -14.29
CA SER A 513 0.85 -15.84 -14.19
C SER A 513 0.34 -16.33 -15.54
N LEU A 514 0.45 -15.49 -16.58
CA LEU A 514 -0.10 -15.75 -17.92
C LEU A 514 0.91 -16.42 -18.84
N SER A 515 1.34 -17.62 -18.48
CA SER A 515 2.40 -18.37 -19.18
C SER A 515 2.14 -18.70 -20.68
N GLY A 516 0.93 -18.49 -21.20
CA GLY A 516 0.63 -18.60 -22.64
C GLY A 516 0.72 -17.27 -23.41
N ALA A 517 1.03 -16.15 -22.75
CA ALA A 517 1.12 -14.84 -23.38
C ALA A 517 2.45 -14.69 -24.15
N ILE A 518 2.44 -13.90 -25.22
CA ILE A 518 3.65 -13.47 -25.92
C ILE A 518 4.27 -12.36 -25.09
N ARG A 519 5.38 -12.67 -24.41
CA ARG A 519 6.07 -11.72 -23.53
C ARG A 519 6.99 -10.85 -24.34
N VAL A 520 6.88 -9.54 -24.15
CA VAL A 520 7.67 -8.55 -24.85
C VAL A 520 8.39 -7.63 -23.88
N ASN A 521 9.55 -7.15 -24.29
CA ASN A 521 10.17 -6.00 -23.67
C ASN A 521 9.70 -4.75 -24.44
N PRO A 522 8.83 -3.89 -23.87
CA PRO A 522 8.22 -2.78 -24.59
C PRO A 522 9.23 -1.72 -25.07
N TRP A 523 10.46 -1.73 -24.54
CA TRP A 523 11.54 -0.86 -25.01
C TRP A 523 12.12 -1.30 -26.36
N ASN A 524 11.91 -2.57 -26.75
CA ASN A 524 12.26 -3.08 -28.06
C ASN A 524 11.03 -3.02 -28.97
N ILE A 525 10.93 -1.93 -29.74
CA ILE A 525 9.83 -1.68 -30.66
C ILE A 525 9.73 -2.77 -31.74
N GLU A 526 10.85 -3.23 -32.28
CA GLU A 526 10.88 -4.26 -33.33
C GLU A 526 10.38 -5.60 -32.82
N ALA A 527 10.87 -6.05 -31.67
CA ALA A 527 10.41 -7.29 -31.05
C ALA A 527 8.94 -7.22 -30.61
N THR A 528 8.50 -6.05 -30.12
CA THR A 528 7.08 -5.84 -29.76
C THR A 528 6.19 -5.88 -31.00
N ALA A 529 6.63 -5.30 -32.11
CA ALA A 529 5.94 -5.35 -33.40
C ALA A 529 5.83 -6.78 -33.94
N GLU A 530 6.90 -7.56 -33.83
CA GLU A 530 6.87 -8.97 -34.23
C GLU A 530 5.95 -9.79 -33.30
N GLY A 531 5.96 -9.52 -32.00
CA GLY A 531 5.03 -10.16 -31.06
C GLY A 531 3.56 -9.85 -31.37
N MET A 532 3.25 -8.62 -31.80
CA MET A 532 1.92 -8.27 -32.32
C MET A 532 1.57 -9.05 -33.58
N ASN A 533 2.49 -9.13 -34.55
CA ASN A 533 2.29 -9.89 -35.79
C ASN A 533 2.10 -11.39 -35.52
N GLU A 534 2.91 -11.97 -34.63
CA GLU A 534 2.82 -13.37 -34.19
C GLU A 534 1.42 -13.63 -33.61
N ALA A 535 0.97 -12.78 -32.69
CA ALA A 535 -0.33 -12.94 -32.02
C ALA A 535 -1.49 -13.07 -33.02
N ILE A 536 -1.54 -12.18 -34.02
CA ILE A 536 -2.64 -12.16 -35.00
C ILE A 536 -2.46 -13.15 -36.15
N SER A 537 -1.22 -13.56 -36.47
CA SER A 537 -0.91 -14.56 -37.49
C SER A 537 -0.93 -16.00 -36.99
N MET A 538 -1.04 -16.21 -35.67
CA MET A 538 -0.94 -17.53 -35.04
C MET A 538 -2.01 -18.51 -35.55
N PRO A 539 -1.69 -19.81 -35.72
CA PRO A 539 -2.69 -20.82 -36.07
C PRO A 539 -3.79 -20.93 -35.02
N GLU A 540 -5.05 -21.08 -35.45
CA GLU A 540 -6.22 -21.07 -34.56
C GLU A 540 -6.14 -22.14 -33.44
N GLN A 541 -5.60 -23.32 -33.73
CA GLN A 541 -5.43 -24.39 -32.71
C GLN A 541 -4.49 -23.95 -31.57
N GLU A 542 -3.42 -23.22 -31.88
CA GLU A 542 -2.50 -22.73 -30.85
C GLU A 542 -3.14 -21.62 -30.02
N LYS A 543 -3.94 -20.73 -30.65
CA LYS A 543 -4.70 -19.70 -29.93
C LYS A 543 -5.66 -20.30 -28.90
N GLN A 544 -6.29 -21.43 -29.25
CA GLN A 544 -7.19 -22.16 -28.34
C GLN A 544 -6.45 -22.75 -27.15
N LEU A 545 -5.32 -23.44 -27.39
CA LEU A 545 -4.50 -24.03 -26.32
C LEU A 545 -3.98 -22.96 -25.34
N ARG A 546 -3.56 -21.80 -25.85
CA ARG A 546 -3.13 -20.66 -25.03
C ARG A 546 -4.29 -20.12 -24.19
N HIS A 547 -5.46 -19.94 -24.81
CA HIS A 547 -6.67 -19.49 -24.13
C HIS A 547 -7.11 -20.42 -23.00
N GLU A 548 -7.15 -21.74 -23.23
CA GLU A 548 -7.51 -22.71 -22.18
C GLU A 548 -6.59 -22.61 -20.96
N LYS A 549 -5.28 -22.43 -21.21
CA LYS A 549 -4.29 -22.26 -20.15
C LYS A 549 -4.51 -20.97 -19.37
N HIS A 550 -4.78 -19.87 -20.08
CA HIS A 550 -5.07 -18.56 -19.49
C HIS A 550 -6.34 -18.59 -18.66
N TYR A 551 -7.44 -19.08 -19.24
CA TYR A 551 -8.74 -19.12 -18.58
C TYR A 551 -8.71 -19.99 -17.33
N ARG A 552 -8.08 -21.17 -17.38
CA ARG A 552 -7.92 -22.06 -16.20
C ARG A 552 -7.25 -21.35 -15.02
N TYR A 553 -6.23 -20.53 -15.29
CA TYR A 553 -5.57 -19.75 -14.24
C TYR A 553 -6.50 -18.67 -13.70
N VAL A 554 -7.05 -17.82 -14.58
CA VAL A 554 -7.87 -16.66 -14.20
C VAL A 554 -9.14 -17.09 -13.47
N SER A 555 -9.78 -18.18 -13.88
CA SER A 555 -11.00 -18.69 -13.25
C SER A 555 -10.79 -19.33 -11.88
N SER A 556 -9.55 -19.66 -11.51
CA SER A 556 -9.21 -20.25 -10.21
C SER A 556 -8.53 -19.26 -9.26
N HIS A 557 -7.98 -18.17 -9.80
CA HIS A 557 -7.27 -17.13 -9.04
C HIS A 557 -8.03 -15.80 -9.17
N ASP A 558 -9.29 -15.81 -8.74
CA ASP A 558 -10.16 -14.64 -8.71
C ASP A 558 -9.89 -13.75 -7.48
N VAL A 559 -10.57 -12.60 -7.42
CA VAL A 559 -10.45 -11.66 -6.30
C VAL A 559 -10.88 -12.27 -4.96
N ALA A 560 -11.88 -13.15 -4.96
CA ALA A 560 -12.38 -13.81 -3.76
C ALA A 560 -11.35 -14.80 -3.19
N TYR A 561 -10.66 -15.55 -4.06
CA TYR A 561 -9.54 -16.41 -3.67
C TYR A 561 -8.39 -15.59 -3.08
N TRP A 562 -8.03 -14.46 -3.71
CA TRP A 562 -7.01 -13.56 -3.18
C TRP A 562 -7.38 -13.04 -1.78
N SER A 563 -8.62 -12.58 -1.60
CA SER A 563 -9.08 -12.05 -0.31
C SER A 563 -9.10 -13.13 0.78
N ARG A 564 -9.73 -14.29 0.53
CA ARG A 564 -9.73 -15.44 1.47
C ARG A 564 -8.34 -15.86 1.88
N SER A 565 -7.43 -15.97 0.92
CA SER A 565 -6.09 -16.46 1.22
C SER A 565 -5.26 -15.44 1.99
N PHE A 566 -5.52 -14.13 1.83
CA PHE A 566 -4.87 -13.11 2.66
C PHE A 566 -5.43 -13.11 4.09
N THR A 567 -6.76 -13.16 4.25
CA THR A 567 -7.40 -13.16 5.58
C THR A 567 -7.02 -14.38 6.42
N GLN A 568 -7.01 -15.58 5.84
CA GLN A 568 -6.55 -16.79 6.51
C GLN A 568 -5.09 -16.71 6.99
N ASP A 569 -4.21 -16.09 6.20
CA ASP A 569 -2.81 -15.91 6.57
C ASP A 569 -2.66 -14.82 7.64
N LEU A 570 -3.52 -13.79 7.62
CA LEU A 570 -3.54 -12.72 8.63
C LEU A 570 -4.01 -13.27 9.99
N GLU A 571 -5.07 -14.08 10.01
CA GLU A 571 -5.54 -14.80 11.19
C GLU A 571 -4.40 -15.68 11.77
N ARG A 572 -3.71 -16.42 10.90
CA ARG A 572 -2.57 -17.26 11.31
C ARG A 572 -1.43 -16.42 11.90
N ALA A 573 -1.10 -15.29 11.28
CA ALA A 573 -0.05 -14.38 11.76
C ALA A 573 -0.39 -13.79 13.15
N CYS A 574 -1.68 -13.56 13.41
CA CYS A 574 -2.15 -12.95 14.66
C CYS A 574 -2.36 -13.95 15.81
N LYS A 575 -2.31 -15.27 15.56
CA LYS A 575 -2.68 -16.32 16.54
C LYS A 575 -1.97 -16.20 17.91
N ASP A 576 -0.72 -15.75 17.92
CA ASP A 576 0.10 -15.66 19.14
C ASP A 576 0.03 -14.28 19.83
N HIS A 577 -0.75 -13.31 19.32
CA HIS A 577 -0.88 -11.97 19.93
C HIS A 577 -1.36 -11.99 21.38
N PHE A 578 -2.14 -13.02 21.75
CA PHE A 578 -2.67 -13.18 23.10
C PHE A 578 -1.82 -14.03 24.02
N ARG A 579 -0.73 -14.60 23.49
CA ARG A 579 0.20 -15.45 24.23
C ARG A 579 1.50 -14.74 24.55
N ARG A 580 1.65 -13.45 24.20
CA ARG A 580 2.86 -12.65 24.42
C ARG A 580 2.52 -11.34 25.11
N THR A 581 3.44 -10.86 25.93
CA THR A 581 3.34 -9.54 26.55
C THR A 581 3.93 -8.51 25.59
N CYS A 582 3.10 -7.56 25.15
CA CYS A 582 3.46 -6.56 24.14
C CYS A 582 3.65 -5.16 24.76
N TRP A 583 4.84 -4.58 24.59
CA TRP A 583 5.18 -3.24 25.07
C TRP A 583 5.47 -2.30 23.89
N GLY A 584 4.79 -1.16 23.85
CA GLY A 584 5.12 -0.07 22.94
C GLY A 584 6.33 0.71 23.45
N ILE A 585 7.39 0.82 22.64
CA ILE A 585 8.63 1.51 22.99
C ILE A 585 9.03 2.45 21.85
N GLY A 586 9.48 3.65 22.19
CA GLY A 586 9.99 4.64 21.24
C GLY A 586 8.95 5.71 20.86
N LEU A 587 9.44 6.74 20.16
CA LEU A 587 8.65 7.90 19.73
C LEU A 587 8.64 7.98 18.21
N GLY A 588 7.61 8.64 17.67
CA GLY A 588 7.41 8.83 16.24
C GLY A 588 7.50 7.53 15.42
N PHE A 589 8.27 7.56 14.33
CA PHE A 589 8.55 6.39 13.49
C PHE A 589 9.65 5.47 14.04
N GLY A 590 10.26 5.82 15.18
CA GLY A 590 11.09 4.91 15.98
C GLY A 590 10.28 4.03 16.94
N PHE A 591 8.95 4.20 16.97
CA PHE A 591 8.06 3.34 17.72
C PHE A 591 8.11 1.90 17.22
N ARG A 592 8.13 0.97 18.16
CA ARG A 592 8.14 -0.46 17.94
C ARG A 592 7.35 -1.15 19.05
N VAL A 593 6.75 -2.28 18.71
CA VAL A 593 6.18 -3.19 19.70
C VAL A 593 7.19 -4.29 19.99
N VAL A 594 7.62 -4.38 21.24
CA VAL A 594 8.43 -5.49 21.72
C VAL A 594 7.49 -6.55 22.27
N ALA A 595 7.50 -7.73 21.66
CA ALA A 595 6.71 -8.88 22.11
C ALA A 595 7.63 -9.88 22.81
N LEU A 596 7.38 -10.11 24.10
CA LEU A 596 8.18 -10.99 24.94
C LEU A 596 7.33 -12.13 25.48
N ASP A 597 8.01 -13.14 26.02
CA ASP A 597 7.39 -14.25 26.72
C ASP A 597 6.50 -13.73 27.88
N PRO A 598 5.35 -14.36 28.18
CA PRO A 598 4.49 -13.98 29.29
C PRO A 598 5.20 -13.90 30.64
N HIS A 599 6.21 -14.73 30.86
CA HIS A 599 6.98 -14.78 32.11
C HIS A 599 8.07 -13.71 32.18
N PHE A 600 8.23 -12.88 31.13
CA PHE A 600 9.15 -11.76 31.17
C PHE A 600 8.63 -10.68 32.12
N THR A 601 9.30 -10.52 33.26
CA THR A 601 9.03 -9.43 34.20
C THR A 601 9.79 -8.18 33.78
N LYS A 602 9.06 -7.18 33.29
CA LYS A 602 9.64 -5.85 33.07
C LYS A 602 10.05 -5.25 34.42
N LEU A 603 11.31 -4.79 34.52
CA LEU A 603 11.77 -4.10 35.72
C LEU A 603 10.92 -2.83 35.95
N ASN A 604 10.39 -2.70 37.16
CA ASN A 604 9.61 -1.54 37.56
C ASN A 604 10.55 -0.33 37.74
N ILE A 605 10.25 0.78 37.05
CA ILE A 605 11.09 1.98 37.05
C ILE A 605 11.17 2.58 38.46
N ASP A 606 10.06 2.68 39.18
CA ASP A 606 10.04 3.24 40.53
C ASP A 606 10.85 2.37 41.50
N SER A 607 10.78 1.04 41.34
CA SER A 607 11.63 0.12 42.10
C SER A 607 13.11 0.29 41.78
N ILE A 608 13.47 0.46 40.50
CA ILE A 608 14.86 0.71 40.10
C ILE A 608 15.34 2.06 40.64
N VAL A 609 14.53 3.12 40.54
CA VAL A 609 14.87 4.46 41.02
C VAL A 609 15.06 4.45 42.53
N ASN A 610 14.13 3.86 43.28
CA ASN A 610 14.25 3.72 44.73
C ASN A 610 15.52 2.92 45.10
N ALA A 611 15.74 1.77 44.47
CA ALA A 611 16.96 0.97 44.69
C ALA A 611 18.23 1.77 44.37
N TYR A 612 18.22 2.56 43.30
CA TYR A 612 19.32 3.44 42.91
C TYR A 612 19.54 4.56 43.95
N GLU A 613 18.49 5.15 44.51
CA GLU A 613 18.60 6.24 45.48
C GLU A 613 19.19 5.78 46.82
N ILE A 614 18.73 4.63 47.33
CA ILE A 614 19.15 4.09 48.63
C ILE A 614 20.50 3.36 48.58
N SER A 615 20.96 2.94 47.40
CA SER A 615 22.22 2.19 47.28
C SER A 615 23.44 3.08 47.51
N GLU A 616 24.35 2.63 48.36
CA GLU A 616 25.61 3.33 48.65
C GLU A 616 26.71 3.04 47.62
N SER A 617 26.59 1.93 46.88
CA SER A 617 27.52 1.53 45.81
C SER A 617 26.74 0.89 44.66
N ARG A 618 26.90 1.42 43.45
CA ARG A 618 26.08 1.10 42.28
C ARG A 618 26.95 0.79 41.08
N ALA A 619 26.90 -0.44 40.59
CA ALA A 619 27.60 -0.84 39.38
C ALA A 619 26.70 -0.64 38.15
N ILE A 620 27.16 0.13 37.17
CA ILE A 620 26.45 0.41 35.92
C ILE A 620 27.32 -0.08 34.77
N LEU A 621 26.91 -1.17 34.14
CA LEU A 621 27.63 -1.79 33.03
C LEU A 621 26.89 -1.46 31.73
N LEU A 622 27.52 -0.67 30.87
CA LEU A 622 26.94 -0.19 29.62
C LEU A 622 27.59 -0.91 28.45
N ASP A 623 26.79 -1.66 27.69
CA ASP A 623 27.25 -2.19 26.42
C ASP A 623 27.36 -1.07 25.36
N TYR A 624 28.49 -0.94 24.69
CA TYR A 624 28.63 0.07 23.64
C TYR A 624 27.95 -0.36 22.34
N ASP A 625 28.13 -1.62 21.94
CA ASP A 625 27.76 -2.16 20.62
C ASP A 625 26.44 -2.91 20.68
N GLY A 626 25.35 -2.16 20.77
CA GLY A 626 24.00 -2.71 20.89
C GLY A 626 23.11 -1.84 21.77
N THR A 627 23.66 -1.28 22.85
CA THR A 627 22.92 -0.40 23.77
C THR A 627 23.16 1.09 23.49
N LEU A 628 24.40 1.55 23.45
CA LEU A 628 24.71 2.98 23.23
C LEU A 628 24.81 3.37 21.76
N VAL A 629 25.19 2.42 20.90
CA VAL A 629 25.26 2.57 19.45
C VAL A 629 24.64 1.33 18.80
N PRO A 630 23.91 1.44 17.67
CA PRO A 630 23.39 0.27 16.97
C PRO A 630 24.51 -0.71 16.60
N GLN A 631 24.30 -2.01 16.84
CA GLN A 631 25.29 -3.07 16.63
C GLN A 631 25.85 -3.12 15.19
N THR A 632 25.11 -2.61 14.21
CA THR A 632 25.49 -2.52 12.79
C THR A 632 26.40 -1.33 12.47
N SER A 633 26.71 -0.48 13.45
CA SER A 633 27.51 0.73 13.22
C SER A 633 28.99 0.40 13.11
N ILE A 634 29.54 0.51 11.90
CA ILE A 634 30.97 0.40 11.65
C ILE A 634 31.64 1.72 12.06
N ASN A 635 32.57 1.66 13.02
CA ASN A 635 33.41 2.77 13.47
C ASN A 635 32.67 4.11 13.69
N LYS A 636 31.54 4.07 14.41
CA LYS A 636 30.78 5.28 14.74
C LYS A 636 31.11 5.76 16.16
N PRO A 637 31.73 6.93 16.35
CA PRO A 637 32.02 7.47 17.67
C PRO A 637 30.74 7.86 18.42
N PRO A 638 30.78 7.98 19.77
CA PRO A 638 29.63 8.39 20.57
C PRO A 638 29.22 9.82 20.25
N SER A 639 27.92 10.12 20.35
CA SER A 639 27.46 11.50 20.23
C SER A 639 27.89 12.34 21.45
N PRO A 640 27.98 13.68 21.32
CA PRO A 640 28.27 14.56 22.46
C PRO A 640 27.29 14.39 23.62
N GLU A 641 26.04 14.05 23.33
CA GLU A 641 25.00 13.80 24.34
C GLU A 641 25.26 12.50 25.12
N VAL A 642 25.67 11.43 24.45
CA VAL A 642 26.08 10.17 25.10
C VAL A 642 27.28 10.40 26.02
N VAL A 643 28.30 11.11 25.53
CA VAL A 643 29.48 11.46 26.33
C VAL A 643 29.09 12.29 27.56
N SER A 644 28.25 13.31 27.39
CA SER A 644 27.76 14.15 28.49
C SER A 644 26.98 13.34 29.54
N THR A 645 26.14 12.41 29.08
CA THR A 645 25.33 11.55 29.95
C THR A 645 26.20 10.61 30.77
N ILE A 646 27.18 9.96 30.12
CA ILE A 646 28.12 9.07 30.80
C ILE A 646 28.95 9.85 31.82
N ASN A 647 29.44 11.04 31.47
CA ASN A 647 30.16 11.90 32.41
C ASN A 647 29.30 12.29 33.62
N THR A 648 28.01 12.56 33.40
CA THR A 648 27.06 12.85 34.48
C THR A 648 26.91 11.63 35.40
N LEU A 649 26.74 10.43 34.85
CA LEU A 649 26.68 9.18 35.63
C LEU A 649 27.97 8.93 36.42
N CYS A 650 29.13 9.15 35.81
CA CYS A 650 30.45 8.98 36.45
C CYS A 650 30.77 10.07 37.49
N SER A 651 30.01 11.18 37.52
CA SER A 651 30.26 12.27 38.46
C SER A 651 29.77 11.95 39.87
N ASP A 652 28.76 11.08 40.01
CA ASP A 652 28.30 10.57 41.30
C ASP A 652 29.27 9.51 41.83
N ARG A 653 29.85 9.78 43.00
CA ARG A 653 30.88 8.91 43.61
C ARG A 653 30.36 7.54 44.05
N ARG A 654 29.03 7.37 44.18
CA ARG A 654 28.41 6.08 44.47
C ARG A 654 28.30 5.21 43.21
N ASN A 655 28.54 5.76 42.02
CA ASN A 655 28.49 5.01 40.76
C ASN A 655 29.87 4.49 40.35
N ILE A 656 29.90 3.22 39.99
CA ILE A 656 31.00 2.57 39.29
C ILE A 656 30.49 2.25 37.89
N VAL A 657 30.88 3.09 36.92
CA VAL A 657 30.39 2.99 35.54
C VAL A 657 31.46 2.33 34.67
N PHE A 658 31.08 1.26 33.98
CA PHE A 658 31.92 0.60 32.99
C PHE A 658 31.25 0.61 31.63
N LEU A 659 32.05 0.86 30.60
CA LEU A 659 31.71 0.56 29.23
C LEU A 659 32.25 -0.82 28.87
N VAL A 660 31.40 -1.72 28.38
CA VAL A 660 31.75 -3.06 27.91
C VAL A 660 31.57 -3.10 26.40
N SER A 661 32.59 -3.55 25.67
CA SER A 661 32.56 -3.55 24.20
C SER A 661 33.50 -4.59 23.61
N GLY A 662 33.16 -5.07 22.41
CA GLY A 662 34.04 -5.91 21.59
C GLY A 662 35.13 -5.13 20.85
N ARG A 663 35.07 -3.79 20.85
CA ARG A 663 36.04 -2.93 20.15
C ARG A 663 37.41 -2.94 20.83
N ASP A 664 38.43 -2.57 20.06
CA ASP A 664 39.80 -2.44 20.55
C ASP A 664 39.94 -1.31 21.58
N LYS A 665 40.93 -1.46 22.45
CA LYS A 665 41.17 -0.53 23.56
C LYS A 665 41.55 0.89 23.12
N ASP A 666 42.19 1.05 21.96
CA ASP A 666 42.73 2.32 21.52
C ASP A 666 41.60 3.21 20.99
N THR A 667 40.72 2.64 20.15
CA THR A 667 39.50 3.30 19.66
C THR A 667 38.60 3.76 20.81
N LEU A 668 38.30 2.88 21.77
CA LEU A 668 37.47 3.25 22.92
C LEU A 668 38.17 4.27 23.83
N GLY A 669 39.49 4.15 23.97
CA GLY A 669 40.32 5.08 24.71
C GLY A 669 40.26 6.49 24.14
N GLU A 670 40.33 6.63 22.82
CA GLU A 670 40.21 7.91 22.11
C GLU A 670 38.80 8.50 22.20
N TRP A 671 37.77 7.69 21.90
CA TRP A 671 36.38 8.16 21.87
C TRP A 671 35.87 8.63 23.23
N PHE A 672 36.33 7.99 24.30
CA PHE A 672 35.96 8.31 25.67
C PHE A 672 37.09 8.98 26.45
N ALA A 673 38.05 9.60 25.76
CA ALA A 673 39.13 10.36 26.40
C ALA A 673 38.61 11.49 27.31
N SER A 674 37.45 12.06 26.97
CA SER A 674 36.76 13.09 27.75
C SER A 674 35.97 12.54 28.95
N CYS A 675 35.97 11.23 29.18
CA CYS A 675 35.33 10.55 30.31
C CYS A 675 36.37 9.89 31.22
N PRO A 676 37.17 10.66 31.99
CA PRO A 676 38.33 10.13 32.71
C PRO A 676 37.99 9.14 33.83
N LYS A 677 36.76 9.18 34.36
CA LYS A 677 36.26 8.31 35.43
C LYS A 677 35.52 7.06 34.92
N LEU A 678 35.39 6.92 33.59
CA LEU A 678 34.72 5.77 32.99
C LEU A 678 35.67 4.57 32.96
N GLY A 679 35.24 3.46 33.56
CA GLY A 679 35.88 2.17 33.37
C GLY A 679 35.66 1.66 31.93
N ILE A 680 36.68 1.09 31.31
CA ILE A 680 36.58 0.50 29.96
C ILE A 680 36.96 -0.97 30.03
N ALA A 681 36.03 -1.84 29.65
CA ALA A 681 36.24 -3.25 29.35
C ALA A 681 36.17 -3.44 27.84
N ALA A 682 37.34 -3.43 27.18
CA ALA A 682 37.49 -3.55 25.73
C ALA A 682 37.78 -5.00 25.33
N GLU A 683 37.72 -5.30 24.02
CA GLU A 683 38.11 -6.59 23.46
C GLU A 683 37.37 -7.77 24.12
N HIS A 684 36.05 -7.62 24.28
CA HIS A 684 35.19 -8.59 24.97
C HIS A 684 35.60 -8.85 26.43
N GLY A 685 36.17 -7.83 27.08
CA GLY A 685 36.63 -7.89 28.47
C GLY A 685 38.04 -8.42 28.64
N TYR A 686 38.79 -8.69 27.56
CA TYR A 686 40.21 -9.04 27.66
C TYR A 686 41.05 -7.90 28.22
N PHE A 687 40.72 -6.66 27.85
CA PHE A 687 41.36 -5.46 28.37
C PHE A 687 40.44 -4.73 29.35
N LEU A 688 40.97 -4.37 30.52
CA LEU A 688 40.26 -3.59 31.53
C LEU A 688 41.08 -2.36 31.95
N ARG A 689 40.48 -1.17 31.83
CA ARG A 689 40.98 0.09 32.37
C ARG A 689 39.99 0.59 33.41
N TYR A 690 40.42 0.72 34.66
CA TYR A 690 39.62 1.29 35.72
C TYR A 690 40.48 2.22 36.57
N VAL A 691 40.02 3.46 36.73
CA VAL A 691 40.66 4.46 37.58
C VAL A 691 39.58 4.91 38.57
N ARG A 692 39.85 4.71 39.85
CA ARG A 692 38.88 4.97 40.93
C ARG A 692 38.75 6.45 41.25
#